data_AF-A0AAE0L4T0-F1
#
_entry.id   AF-A0AAE0L4T0-F1
#
_cell.length_a   1.000
_cell.length_b   1.000
_cell.length_c   1.000
_cell.angle_alpha   90.00
_cell.angle_beta   90.00
_cell.angle_gamma   90.00
#
_symmetry.space_group_name_H-M   'P 1'
#
loop_
_entity.id
_entity.type
_entity.pdbx_description
1 polymer ?
#
loop_
_entity_poly.entity_id
_entity_poly.type
_entity_poly.pdbx_seq_one_letter_code
_entity_poly.pdbx_strand_id
1 'polypeptide(L)'
;MGALREVPSKPRVVLPLMVDDSRDKLRLIFNGKWLNAFLIFPKFKYEHLQPFVDLLRRDDGLFYFDYKSGYYHVDLHEMSRTYVAVEWQGRFFEFCVLPFGLAPACWVFTKINKELVGKWRGLGFRVHPYVDDFAFAVTAPTLTDPSALAVLSRIMRDVREAGWLVSESKSQLFFTRALVHIGIGIDLEGGVLFVPEKALGKIRACVSDLLRLFHRLPLRLVAKFAGLVNAQWFVLGGVTRLYARAAAVLIADTLTWGSWASHVPGTDALRAELEFWLTDGFRRHQRGIWEPRGAGLQLGTVHADTSEVAWGSWLEQSFGGPELLGHSYLTMSDRLKSSTLRELKGIFDSLRAFDVAGRLRGKRVLVICDNQAVHFVIESGSRHQELQELALAVHDFCADHGVVLSSLWMPREFEARADALSKIREHDDWMVNPAIFRWADPWIAGGWRHTRDRFATDKNCLVFDSAGAPSFNSAWHCPGTSGVDTFGQTDWREHVNWCNPPFRMIGRLLLFLQAERAAASIVAPVWTFQPWWVLLCPDGVHLADCVVQWTELQPSADTFLPGLGRANEGGVGLPDFRVLLLRVSFDEREPAGPGIIGTGEQWAGLQFSVTDPLEMQLRADMLLAVSGTREASTMRGYSRVFVRYQAFCQDRDPPRVPVPAAPVTVAMYLQYIANAARTFSVVKTASAMVFTAHDLALVPADRNPTSHRLVAAVREATHRRLGDRRLNRKEPLEFAFVQSGARCWLMLGGVTRQMFATLGLDMWAGFWRYDCAEKVRLRDMKFCETHMTTFLEKRKTDKYRYGQLVEVARAAEGQPLCPVEVSQRWVDTQIARGVQPDEPLFQQIDGRRFQRDPSADCLTGKRLDYPHLRRYLFRMLGEASGLDPDALRQLYGTQSLRSGGATAVAAADQVIDFEFNQYGGWSSSAAAATYKATNLNRRLAVSRSMPHAQQSTDEERPLSVQELQDLEDLEQLGSELEAVQIRPAEGQSAH
;
A
#
# COMPACT_ATOMS: atom_id res chain seq x y z
N MET A 1 15.01 52.19 -47.26
CA MET A 1 14.07 52.18 -46.11
C MET A 1 14.27 53.34 -45.13
N GLY A 2 15.28 54.23 -45.28
CA GLY A 2 15.35 55.47 -44.46
C GLY A 2 15.51 55.28 -42.94
N ALA A 3 15.59 54.04 -42.46
CA ALA A 3 15.61 53.69 -41.03
C ALA A 3 16.85 54.23 -40.30
N LEU A 4 17.96 54.38 -41.01
CA LEU A 4 19.20 54.97 -40.52
C LEU A 4 19.58 56.14 -41.43
N ARG A 5 20.04 57.23 -40.80
CA ARG A 5 20.55 58.42 -41.49
C ARG A 5 21.98 58.65 -41.03
N GLU A 6 22.89 58.77 -41.98
CA GLU A 6 24.27 59.17 -41.69
C GLU A 6 24.32 60.63 -41.22
N VAL A 7 25.14 60.90 -40.21
CA VAL A 7 25.35 62.26 -39.70
C VAL A 7 26.84 62.62 -39.70
N PRO A 8 27.19 63.86 -40.09
CA PRO A 8 28.58 64.27 -40.25
C PRO A 8 29.30 64.51 -38.92
N SER A 9 28.56 64.69 -37.83
CA SER A 9 29.07 64.96 -36.49
C SER A 9 28.66 63.88 -35.50
N LYS A 10 29.50 63.63 -34.49
CA LYS A 10 29.23 62.64 -33.44
C LYS A 10 27.90 62.95 -32.70
N PRO A 11 26.94 62.00 -32.66
CA PRO A 11 25.69 62.12 -31.90
C PRO A 11 25.91 62.22 -30.39
N ARG A 12 24.86 62.63 -29.66
CA ARG A 12 24.92 62.73 -28.18
C ARG A 12 25.20 61.38 -27.52
N VAL A 13 24.62 60.30 -28.03
CA VAL A 13 24.86 58.94 -27.54
C VAL A 13 25.12 58.02 -28.72
N VAL A 14 26.22 57.28 -28.66
CA VAL A 14 26.59 56.26 -29.65
C VAL A 14 26.57 54.91 -28.95
N LEU A 15 25.74 54.00 -29.45
CA LEU A 15 25.49 52.70 -28.84
C LEU A 15 26.14 51.57 -29.64
N PRO A 16 26.51 50.46 -28.98
CA PRO A 16 27.11 49.33 -29.67
C PRO A 16 26.16 48.69 -30.67
N LEU A 17 26.74 48.27 -31.80
CA LEU A 17 26.08 47.51 -32.85
C LEU A 17 26.71 46.12 -32.92
N MET A 18 25.87 45.08 -32.93
CA MET A 18 26.30 43.70 -33.02
C MET A 18 25.57 43.00 -34.17
N VAL A 19 26.13 41.88 -34.63
CA VAL A 19 25.47 41.02 -35.62
C VAL A 19 25.36 39.63 -35.01
N ASP A 20 24.15 39.08 -35.02
CA ASP A 20 23.92 37.68 -34.69
C ASP A 20 23.82 36.86 -35.97
N ASP A 21 24.55 35.75 -35.99
CA ASP A 21 24.56 34.80 -37.10
C ASP A 21 23.55 33.68 -36.83
N SER A 22 22.27 34.04 -36.91
CA SER A 22 21.16 33.12 -36.68
C SER A 22 20.92 32.25 -37.93
N ARG A 23 21.70 31.18 -38.10
CA ARG A 23 21.62 29.99 -39.01
C ARG A 23 21.21 30.15 -40.50
N ASP A 24 20.59 31.25 -40.93
CA ASP A 24 20.12 31.52 -42.30
C ASP A 24 20.07 33.03 -42.66
N LYS A 25 20.11 33.95 -41.68
CA LYS A 25 20.16 35.42 -41.92
C LYS A 25 20.96 36.13 -40.83
N LEU A 26 21.82 37.06 -41.27
CA LEU A 26 22.49 38.02 -40.39
C LEU A 26 21.45 38.98 -39.79
N ARG A 27 21.42 39.08 -38.46
CA ARG A 27 20.52 40.00 -37.75
C ARG A 27 21.32 41.10 -37.08
N LEU A 28 20.99 42.35 -37.43
CA LEU A 28 21.54 43.52 -36.78
C LEU A 28 20.93 43.66 -35.37
N ILE A 29 21.77 43.71 -34.34
CA ILE A 29 21.38 43.90 -32.95
C ILE A 29 21.90 45.26 -32.47
N PHE A 30 20.96 46.17 -32.24
CA PHE A 30 21.22 47.43 -31.54
C PHE A 30 21.25 47.19 -30.03
N ASN A 31 22.38 47.49 -29.38
CA ASN A 31 22.51 47.32 -27.93
C ASN A 31 22.03 48.56 -27.16
N GLY A 32 20.71 48.67 -26.99
CA GLY A 32 20.07 49.76 -26.26
C GLY A 32 20.18 49.67 -24.72
N LYS A 33 20.87 48.67 -24.15
CA LYS A 33 20.81 48.37 -22.70
C LYS A 33 21.16 49.56 -21.82
N TRP A 34 22.21 50.30 -22.18
CA TRP A 34 22.63 51.49 -21.43
C TRP A 34 21.57 52.60 -21.50
N LEU A 35 21.11 52.92 -22.71
CA LEU A 35 20.08 53.95 -22.91
C LEU A 35 18.79 53.61 -22.19
N ASN A 36 18.36 52.35 -22.25
CA ASN A 36 17.14 51.88 -21.62
C ASN A 36 17.09 52.11 -20.10
N ALA A 37 18.24 52.22 -19.42
CA ALA A 37 18.30 52.51 -18.00
C ALA A 37 17.87 53.95 -17.64
N PHE A 38 17.87 54.86 -18.61
CA PHE A 38 17.51 56.26 -18.43
C PHE A 38 16.13 56.61 -19.00
N LEU A 39 15.50 55.69 -19.73
CA LEU A 39 14.19 55.90 -20.35
C LEU A 39 13.07 55.61 -19.36
N ILE A 40 12.10 56.53 -19.28
CA ILE A 40 10.86 56.34 -18.52
C ILE A 40 9.79 55.84 -19.50
N PHE A 41 9.19 54.70 -19.20
CA PHE A 41 8.11 54.13 -20.00
C PHE A 41 7.09 53.39 -19.13
N PRO A 42 5.80 53.37 -19.49
CA PRO A 42 4.80 52.67 -18.70
C PRO A 42 4.97 51.15 -18.80
N LYS A 43 4.73 50.45 -17.70
CA LYS A 43 4.51 49.00 -17.73
C LYS A 43 3.20 48.72 -18.46
N PHE A 44 3.19 47.68 -19.29
CA PHE A 44 1.98 47.20 -19.97
C PHE A 44 1.98 45.68 -20.05
N LYS A 45 0.83 45.11 -20.41
CA LYS A 45 0.64 43.69 -20.63
C LYS A 45 0.12 43.46 -22.04
N TYR A 46 0.58 42.39 -22.68
CA TYR A 46 -0.03 41.90 -23.91
C TYR A 46 -1.39 41.27 -23.61
N GLU A 47 -2.23 41.18 -24.63
CA GLU A 47 -3.47 40.45 -24.51
C GLU A 47 -3.20 38.95 -24.39
N HIS A 48 -3.98 38.28 -23.55
CA HIS A 48 -3.91 36.83 -23.43
C HIS A 48 -4.67 36.17 -24.57
N LEU A 49 -4.24 34.97 -24.99
CA LEU A 49 -4.90 34.23 -26.07
C LEU A 49 -6.26 33.64 -25.66
N GLN A 50 -6.47 33.31 -24.38
CA GLN A 50 -7.68 32.62 -23.89
C GLN A 50 -8.98 33.36 -24.26
N PRO A 51 -9.13 34.69 -24.02
CA PRO A 51 -10.31 35.43 -24.47
C PRO A 51 -10.63 35.31 -25.95
N PHE A 52 -9.62 35.16 -26.82
CA PHE A 52 -9.85 34.95 -28.25
C PHE A 52 -10.36 33.54 -28.54
N VAL A 53 -9.78 32.53 -27.89
CA VAL A 53 -10.21 31.12 -28.00
C VAL A 53 -11.66 30.96 -27.55
N ASP A 54 -12.04 31.61 -26.44
CA ASP A 54 -13.40 31.55 -25.89
C ASP A 54 -14.46 32.15 -26.83
N LEU A 55 -14.04 32.99 -27.80
CA LEU A 55 -14.91 33.62 -28.79
C LEU A 55 -15.03 32.82 -30.10
N LEU A 56 -14.23 31.77 -30.30
CA LEU A 56 -14.20 30.99 -31.53
C LEU A 56 -15.49 30.20 -31.73
N ARG A 57 -15.92 30.07 -32.99
CA ARG A 57 -17.11 29.29 -33.38
C ARG A 57 -16.74 28.21 -34.38
N ARG A 58 -17.53 27.13 -34.43
CA ARG A 58 -17.34 26.02 -35.37
C ARG A 58 -17.34 26.48 -36.82
N ASP A 59 -18.21 27.45 -37.15
CA ASP A 59 -18.35 27.99 -38.49
C ASP A 59 -17.41 29.18 -38.77
N ASP A 60 -16.39 29.41 -37.94
CA ASP A 60 -15.40 30.47 -38.22
C ASP A 60 -14.33 30.01 -39.22
N GLY A 61 -13.97 30.92 -40.13
CA GLY A 61 -12.73 30.90 -40.88
C GLY A 61 -11.67 31.68 -40.09
N LEU A 62 -10.50 31.07 -39.94
CA LEU A 62 -9.32 31.66 -39.30
C LEU A 62 -8.34 32.18 -40.34
N PHE A 63 -7.71 33.30 -40.07
CA PHE A 63 -6.56 33.79 -40.85
C PHE A 63 -5.66 34.63 -39.93
N TYR A 64 -4.42 34.87 -40.37
CA TYR A 64 -3.51 35.74 -39.63
C TYR A 64 -2.60 36.53 -40.56
N PHE A 65 -2.06 37.62 -40.03
CA PHE A 65 -1.01 38.36 -40.71
C PHE A 65 0.11 38.80 -39.77
N ASP A 66 1.31 38.95 -40.35
CA ASP A 66 2.53 39.45 -39.69
C ASP A 66 2.95 40.76 -40.35
N TYR A 67 3.34 41.77 -39.56
CA TYR A 67 3.90 42.99 -40.12
C TYR A 67 5.30 42.79 -40.70
N LYS A 68 5.56 43.42 -41.85
CA LYS A 68 6.90 43.44 -42.46
C LYS A 68 7.78 44.45 -41.72
N SER A 69 8.68 43.97 -40.86
CA SER A 69 9.58 44.84 -40.08
C SER A 69 8.82 45.84 -39.20
N GLY A 70 7.82 45.36 -38.44
CA GLY A 70 6.84 46.15 -37.67
C GLY A 70 7.35 47.47 -37.09
N TYR A 71 8.30 47.44 -36.15
CA TYR A 71 8.79 48.65 -35.48
C TYR A 71 9.34 49.73 -36.43
N TYR A 72 9.87 49.35 -37.60
CA TYR A 72 10.44 50.31 -38.55
C TYR A 72 9.41 51.16 -39.28
N HIS A 73 8.11 50.89 -39.11
CA HIS A 73 7.06 51.78 -39.59
C HIS A 73 6.79 52.96 -38.65
N VAL A 74 7.33 52.94 -37.42
CA VAL A 74 7.09 53.99 -36.42
C VAL A 74 8.29 54.93 -36.38
N ASP A 75 8.08 56.19 -36.76
CA ASP A 75 9.12 57.22 -36.73
C ASP A 75 9.55 57.57 -35.31
N LEU A 76 10.85 57.78 -35.13
CA LEU A 76 11.40 58.43 -33.94
C LEU A 76 11.31 59.95 -34.12
N HIS A 77 10.86 60.62 -33.05
CA HIS A 77 10.88 62.07 -32.95
C HIS A 77 12.29 62.60 -33.21
N GLU A 78 12.40 63.68 -34.00
CA GLU A 78 13.70 64.16 -34.51
C GLU A 78 14.72 64.43 -33.41
N MET A 79 14.28 65.02 -32.30
CA MET A 79 15.12 65.31 -31.13
C MET A 79 15.61 64.04 -30.40
N SER A 80 14.93 62.90 -30.57
CA SER A 80 15.30 61.64 -29.94
C SER A 80 16.37 60.88 -30.72
N ARG A 81 16.52 61.14 -32.02
CA ARG A 81 17.40 60.38 -32.94
C ARG A 81 18.87 60.41 -32.51
N THR A 82 19.34 61.53 -31.97
CA THR A 82 20.73 61.70 -31.49
C THR A 82 21.10 60.83 -30.28
N TYR A 83 20.10 60.27 -29.58
CA TYR A 83 20.30 59.35 -28.47
C TYR A 83 20.31 57.88 -28.91
N VAL A 84 19.85 57.62 -30.14
CA VAL A 84 19.64 56.29 -30.70
C VAL A 84 20.51 56.15 -31.93
N ALA A 85 21.82 56.33 -31.75
CA ALA A 85 22.79 56.31 -32.83
C ALA A 85 23.83 55.20 -32.65
N VAL A 86 24.47 54.82 -33.75
CA VAL A 86 25.50 53.78 -33.82
C VAL A 86 26.69 54.28 -34.62
N GLU A 87 27.86 53.70 -34.38
CA GLU A 87 29.05 53.93 -35.17
C GLU A 87 29.39 52.67 -35.96
N TRP A 88 29.67 52.84 -37.24
CA TRP A 88 30.12 51.77 -38.12
C TRP A 88 31.24 52.28 -39.02
N GLN A 89 32.41 51.64 -38.94
CA GLN A 89 33.60 52.00 -39.73
C GLN A 89 33.97 53.50 -39.63
N GLY A 90 33.92 54.07 -38.42
CA GLY A 90 34.25 55.48 -38.17
C GLY A 90 33.18 56.49 -38.65
N ARG A 91 32.03 56.02 -39.11
CA ARG A 91 30.88 56.85 -39.55
C ARG A 91 29.72 56.71 -38.57
N PHE A 92 29.00 57.80 -38.34
CA PHE A 92 27.89 57.85 -37.38
C PHE A 92 26.55 57.77 -38.10
N PHE A 93 25.65 56.94 -37.55
CA PHE A 93 24.29 56.75 -38.08
C PHE A 93 23.26 56.89 -36.96
N GLU A 94 22.24 57.72 -37.17
CA GLU A 94 21.10 57.86 -36.25
C GLU A 94 19.90 57.04 -36.76
N PHE A 95 19.22 56.32 -35.85
CA PHE A 95 17.94 55.70 -36.19
C PHE A 95 16.86 56.77 -36.36
N CYS A 96 16.19 56.75 -37.52
CA CYS A 96 15.05 57.61 -37.83
C CYS A 96 13.71 56.97 -37.44
N VAL A 97 13.70 55.65 -37.27
CA VAL A 97 12.54 54.84 -36.90
C VAL A 97 12.86 54.05 -35.63
N LEU A 98 11.83 53.52 -34.98
CA LEU A 98 11.95 52.79 -33.72
C LEU A 98 12.79 51.51 -33.88
N PRO A 99 13.99 51.41 -33.28
CA PRO A 99 14.80 50.21 -33.41
C PRO A 99 14.37 49.11 -32.44
N PHE A 100 14.59 47.86 -32.85
CA PHE A 100 14.54 46.72 -31.93
C PHE A 100 15.56 46.90 -30.80
N GLY A 101 15.14 46.62 -29.56
CA GLY A 101 15.99 46.72 -28.37
C GLY A 101 15.82 48.03 -27.57
N LEU A 102 15.02 48.98 -28.06
CA LEU A 102 14.64 50.18 -27.29
C LEU A 102 13.47 49.85 -26.34
N ALA A 103 13.62 50.15 -25.05
CA ALA A 103 12.65 49.75 -24.02
C ALA A 103 11.19 50.22 -24.25
N PRO A 104 10.91 51.48 -24.61
CA PRO A 104 9.54 51.93 -24.92
C PRO A 104 8.95 51.33 -26.20
N ALA A 105 9.74 50.65 -27.06
CA ALA A 105 9.30 50.32 -28.40
C ALA A 105 8.04 49.44 -28.42
N CYS A 106 8.02 48.39 -27.60
CA CYS A 106 6.89 47.47 -27.52
C CYS A 106 5.62 48.17 -26.99
N TRP A 107 5.77 49.11 -26.06
CA TRP A 107 4.64 49.87 -25.51
C TRP A 107 4.02 50.77 -26.58
N VAL A 108 4.85 51.58 -27.26
CA VAL A 108 4.40 52.48 -28.33
C VAL A 108 3.70 51.68 -29.42
N PHE A 109 4.33 50.60 -29.89
CA PHE A 109 3.81 49.78 -30.96
C PHE A 109 2.46 49.14 -30.62
N THR A 110 2.33 48.61 -29.41
CA THR A 110 1.08 48.00 -28.93
C THR A 110 -0.03 49.04 -28.81
N LYS A 111 0.27 50.25 -28.35
CA LYS A 111 -0.72 51.33 -28.20
C LYS A 111 -1.23 51.84 -29.54
N ILE A 112 -0.35 52.05 -30.52
CA ILE A 112 -0.77 52.47 -31.87
C ILE A 112 -1.68 51.40 -32.50
N ASN A 113 -1.29 50.13 -32.43
CA ASN A 113 -2.09 49.03 -32.99
C ASN A 113 -3.42 48.84 -32.26
N LYS A 114 -3.55 49.27 -31.00
CA LYS A 114 -4.79 49.18 -30.23
C LYS A 114 -5.93 49.98 -30.86
N GLU A 115 -5.65 51.06 -31.59
CA GLU A 115 -6.66 51.86 -32.30
C GLU A 115 -7.32 51.06 -33.44
N LEU A 116 -6.51 50.33 -34.23
CA LEU A 116 -7.04 49.43 -35.26
C LEU A 116 -7.81 48.26 -34.65
N VAL A 117 -7.29 47.67 -33.57
CA VAL A 117 -7.98 46.59 -32.84
C VAL A 117 -9.32 47.07 -32.29
N GLY A 118 -9.38 48.29 -31.73
CA GLY A 118 -10.61 48.90 -31.23
C GLY A 118 -11.64 49.09 -32.34
N LYS A 119 -11.22 49.61 -33.50
CA LYS A 119 -12.07 49.72 -34.70
C LYS A 119 -12.62 48.36 -35.13
N TRP A 120 -11.78 47.33 -35.28
CA TRP A 120 -12.21 46.01 -35.72
C TRP A 120 -13.16 45.33 -34.74
N ARG A 121 -12.89 45.43 -33.42
CA ARG A 121 -13.79 44.91 -32.39
C ARG A 121 -15.12 45.65 -32.36
N GLY A 122 -15.11 46.97 -32.57
CA GLY A 122 -16.33 47.78 -32.70
C GLY A 122 -17.19 47.39 -33.92
N LEU A 123 -16.58 46.81 -34.95
CA LEU A 123 -17.26 46.23 -36.11
C LEU A 123 -17.69 44.76 -35.89
N GLY A 124 -17.42 44.19 -34.72
CA GLY A 124 -17.77 42.81 -34.38
C GLY A 124 -16.75 41.74 -34.82
N PHE A 125 -15.56 42.13 -35.29
CA PHE A 125 -14.52 41.19 -35.69
C PHE A 125 -13.78 40.64 -34.46
N ARG A 126 -13.56 39.32 -34.43
CA ARG A 126 -12.78 38.66 -33.39
C ARG A 126 -11.31 38.70 -33.80
N VAL A 127 -10.48 39.35 -32.99
CA VAL A 127 -9.04 39.53 -33.26
C VAL A 127 -8.22 39.34 -32.00
N HIS A 128 -7.11 38.63 -32.13
CA HIS A 128 -6.07 38.54 -31.11
C HIS A 128 -4.77 39.21 -31.59
N PRO A 129 -4.45 40.40 -31.07
CA PRO A 129 -3.20 41.09 -31.37
C PRO A 129 -2.06 40.59 -30.46
N TYR A 130 -0.93 40.20 -31.05
CA TYR A 130 0.28 39.87 -30.30
C TYR A 130 1.54 40.44 -30.98
N VAL A 131 1.97 41.62 -30.53
CA VAL A 131 3.07 42.37 -31.14
C VAL A 131 2.81 42.56 -32.64
N ASP A 132 3.56 41.88 -33.51
CA ASP A 132 3.48 41.97 -34.96
C ASP A 132 2.48 40.97 -35.58
N ASP A 133 2.00 40.00 -34.79
CA ASP A 133 1.21 38.86 -35.25
C ASP A 133 -0.27 39.01 -34.84
N PHE A 134 -1.17 39.02 -35.82
CA PHE A 134 -2.60 39.23 -35.63
C PHE A 134 -3.40 38.05 -36.18
N ALA A 135 -4.08 37.33 -35.29
CA ALA A 135 -5.03 36.29 -35.69
C ALA A 135 -6.46 36.81 -35.66
N PHE A 136 -7.26 36.38 -36.62
CA PHE A 136 -8.66 36.73 -36.75
C PHE A 136 -9.53 35.49 -36.87
N ALA A 137 -10.75 35.62 -36.36
CA ALA A 137 -11.82 34.66 -36.57
C ALA A 137 -13.05 35.39 -37.14
N VAL A 138 -13.52 34.93 -38.29
CA VAL A 138 -14.68 35.52 -38.99
C VAL A 138 -15.65 34.40 -39.29
N THR A 139 -16.93 34.60 -39.03
CA THR A 139 -17.95 33.60 -39.34
C THR A 139 -18.00 33.40 -40.86
N ALA A 140 -17.71 32.18 -41.29
CA ALA A 140 -17.55 31.77 -42.68
C ALA A 140 -18.05 30.31 -42.81
N PRO A 141 -19.36 30.08 -43.04
CA PRO A 141 -19.91 28.74 -43.20
C PRO A 141 -19.15 27.89 -44.21
N THR A 142 -18.71 28.53 -45.30
CA THR A 142 -17.71 28.00 -46.24
C THR A 142 -16.46 28.89 -46.22
N LEU A 143 -15.27 28.31 -46.40
CA LEU A 143 -14.01 29.08 -46.43
C LEU A 143 -13.94 30.11 -47.59
N THR A 144 -14.80 29.96 -48.59
CA THR A 144 -14.96 30.86 -49.74
C THR A 144 -16.17 31.80 -49.61
N ASP A 145 -16.74 31.94 -48.41
CA ASP A 145 -17.90 32.80 -48.17
C ASP A 145 -17.61 34.27 -48.58
N PRO A 146 -18.40 34.87 -49.49
CA PRO A 146 -18.14 36.23 -49.98
C PRO A 146 -18.15 37.30 -48.88
N SER A 147 -18.98 37.13 -47.84
CA SER A 147 -19.06 38.09 -46.73
C SER A 147 -17.80 38.03 -45.87
N ALA A 148 -17.24 36.83 -45.64
CA ALA A 148 -15.99 36.66 -44.92
C ALA A 148 -14.80 37.23 -45.73
N LEU A 149 -14.76 36.99 -47.05
CA LEU A 149 -13.73 37.57 -47.93
C LEU A 149 -13.79 39.11 -47.99
N ALA A 150 -14.99 39.69 -47.91
CA ALA A 150 -15.15 41.13 -47.80
C ALA A 150 -14.58 41.69 -46.47
N VAL A 151 -14.73 40.95 -45.36
CA VAL A 151 -14.12 41.31 -44.07
C VAL A 151 -12.60 41.27 -44.13
N LEU A 152 -12.02 40.21 -44.70
CA LEU A 152 -10.57 40.13 -44.92
C LEU A 152 -10.07 41.30 -45.77
N SER A 153 -10.73 41.57 -46.89
CA SER A 153 -10.39 42.69 -47.79
C SER A 153 -10.46 44.04 -47.06
N ARG A 154 -11.47 44.22 -46.19
CA ARG A 154 -11.62 45.40 -45.35
C ARG A 154 -10.46 45.56 -44.37
N ILE A 155 -10.08 44.49 -43.67
CA ILE A 155 -8.98 44.50 -42.71
C ILE A 155 -7.67 44.87 -43.41
N MET A 156 -7.37 44.24 -44.55
CA MET A 156 -6.16 44.54 -45.33
C MET A 156 -6.14 45.97 -45.84
N ARG A 157 -7.30 46.53 -46.22
CA ARG A 157 -7.42 47.94 -46.58
C ARG A 157 -7.17 48.85 -45.38
N ASP A 158 -7.79 48.59 -44.23
CA ASP A 158 -7.60 49.39 -43.01
C ASP A 158 -6.11 49.39 -42.58
N VAL A 159 -5.43 48.26 -42.67
CA VAL A 159 -3.99 48.13 -42.39
C VAL A 159 -3.15 48.99 -43.34
N ARG A 160 -3.45 48.92 -44.66
CA ARG A 160 -2.74 49.70 -45.68
C ARG A 160 -3.00 51.20 -45.55
N GLU A 161 -4.23 51.62 -45.28
CA GLU A 161 -4.62 53.02 -45.06
C GLU A 161 -3.96 53.60 -43.80
N ALA A 162 -3.73 52.78 -42.78
CA ALA A 162 -2.98 53.16 -41.58
C ALA A 162 -1.46 53.21 -41.80
N GLY A 163 -0.96 52.91 -43.02
CA GLY A 163 0.45 52.99 -43.38
C GLY A 163 1.28 51.74 -43.01
N TRP A 164 0.65 50.67 -42.54
CA TRP A 164 1.33 49.43 -42.18
C TRP A 164 1.57 48.55 -43.42
N LEU A 165 2.72 47.86 -43.45
CA LEU A 165 3.04 46.86 -44.45
C LEU A 165 2.95 45.45 -43.87
N VAL A 166 2.23 44.57 -44.56
CA VAL A 166 2.10 43.16 -44.20
C VAL A 166 3.16 42.33 -44.93
N SER A 167 3.70 41.33 -44.24
CA SER A 167 4.63 40.36 -44.80
C SER A 167 3.84 39.21 -45.44
N GLU A 168 3.53 39.29 -46.73
CA GLU A 168 2.78 38.26 -47.45
C GLU A 168 3.39 36.85 -47.30
N SER A 169 4.72 36.72 -47.35
CA SER A 169 5.40 35.43 -47.22
C SER A 169 5.35 34.80 -45.82
N LYS A 170 4.94 35.56 -44.80
CA LYS A 170 4.79 35.08 -43.42
C LYS A 170 3.35 35.08 -42.95
N SER A 171 2.44 35.65 -43.74
CA SER A 171 1.03 35.80 -43.41
C SER A 171 0.23 34.72 -44.10
N GLN A 172 -0.93 34.40 -43.55
CA GLN A 172 -1.90 33.53 -44.21
C GLN A 172 -3.15 34.35 -44.48
N LEU A 173 -3.22 34.94 -45.68
CA LEU A 173 -4.30 35.83 -46.10
C LEU A 173 -5.42 35.06 -46.82
N PHE A 174 -5.78 33.90 -46.28
CA PHE A 174 -6.91 33.09 -46.71
C PHE A 174 -7.45 32.32 -45.50
N PHE A 175 -8.75 31.99 -45.55
CA PHE A 175 -9.41 31.32 -44.44
C PHE A 175 -9.06 29.83 -44.37
N THR A 176 -8.86 29.35 -43.15
CA THR A 176 -8.68 27.93 -42.80
C THR A 176 -9.55 27.58 -41.58
N ARG A 177 -9.75 26.29 -41.34
CA ARG A 177 -10.33 25.78 -40.08
C ARG A 177 -9.28 25.45 -39.01
N ALA A 178 -8.02 25.32 -39.42
CA ALA A 178 -6.91 25.05 -38.52
C ALA A 178 -5.78 26.07 -38.70
N LEU A 179 -5.40 26.76 -37.63
CA LEU A 179 -4.42 27.85 -37.62
C LEU A 179 -3.38 27.63 -36.52
N VAL A 180 -2.12 27.99 -36.79
CA VAL A 180 -1.08 28.11 -35.76
C VAL A 180 -0.84 29.59 -35.47
N HIS A 181 -1.17 30.04 -34.25
CA HIS A 181 -0.97 31.42 -33.80
C HIS A 181 -0.08 31.44 -32.56
N ILE A 182 0.94 32.32 -32.51
CA ILE A 182 1.88 32.46 -31.38
C ILE A 182 2.48 31.13 -30.84
N GLY A 183 2.58 30.11 -31.69
CA GLY A 183 3.08 28.78 -31.33
C GLY A 183 2.02 27.80 -30.79
N ILE A 184 0.74 28.18 -30.79
CA ILE A 184 -0.41 27.34 -30.40
C ILE A 184 -1.18 26.93 -31.66
N GLY A 185 -1.51 25.65 -31.79
CA GLY A 185 -2.41 25.16 -32.84
C GLY A 185 -3.87 25.26 -32.39
N ILE A 186 -4.74 25.75 -33.27
CA ILE A 186 -6.18 25.86 -33.09
C ILE A 186 -6.84 25.06 -34.22
N ASP A 187 -7.63 24.05 -33.90
CA ASP A 187 -8.39 23.25 -34.86
C ASP A 187 -9.89 23.36 -34.56
N LEU A 188 -10.61 24.05 -35.44
CA LEU A 188 -12.06 24.23 -35.32
C LEU A 188 -12.87 23.00 -35.78
N GLU A 189 -12.32 22.14 -36.63
CA GLU A 189 -13.04 20.92 -37.05
C GLU A 189 -13.01 19.89 -35.92
N GLY A 190 -11.81 19.62 -35.39
CA GLY A 190 -11.64 18.77 -34.20
C GLY A 190 -12.14 19.42 -32.90
N GLY A 191 -12.25 20.75 -32.86
CA GLY A 191 -12.64 21.50 -31.68
C GLY A 191 -11.62 21.44 -30.55
N VAL A 192 -10.33 21.39 -30.89
CA VAL A 192 -9.23 21.21 -29.96
C VAL A 192 -8.11 22.22 -30.18
N LEU A 193 -7.44 22.59 -29.10
CA LEU A 193 -6.12 23.19 -29.16
C LEU A 193 -5.12 22.06 -29.35
N PHE A 194 -4.16 22.21 -30.26
CA PHE A 194 -3.17 21.18 -30.56
C PHE A 194 -1.74 21.71 -30.53
N VAL A 195 -0.79 20.80 -30.32
CA VAL A 195 0.64 21.12 -30.35
C VAL A 195 1.10 21.10 -31.81
N PRO A 196 1.62 22.22 -32.38
CA PRO A 196 2.05 22.23 -33.78
C PRO A 196 3.22 21.28 -34.08
N GLU A 197 3.26 20.71 -35.28
CA GLU A 197 4.32 19.75 -35.67
C GLU A 197 5.73 20.33 -35.56
N LYS A 198 5.88 21.65 -35.79
CA LYS A 198 7.15 22.35 -35.59
C LYS A 198 7.63 22.32 -34.14
N ALA A 199 6.71 22.39 -33.17
CA ALA A 199 7.04 22.27 -31.75
C ALA A 199 7.34 20.82 -31.38
N LEU A 200 6.53 19.86 -31.88
CA LEU A 200 6.76 18.43 -31.68
C LEU A 200 8.11 17.99 -32.24
N GLY A 201 8.49 18.44 -33.44
CA GLY A 201 9.80 18.15 -34.02
C GLY A 201 10.97 18.63 -33.15
N LYS A 202 10.84 19.79 -32.48
CA LYS A 202 11.85 20.27 -31.52
C LYS A 202 11.91 19.41 -30.27
N ILE A 203 10.75 19.00 -29.74
CA ILE A 203 10.66 18.11 -28.58
C ILE A 203 11.30 16.76 -28.92
N ARG A 204 10.84 16.10 -30.01
CA ARG A 204 11.34 14.80 -30.49
C ARG A 204 12.83 14.82 -30.79
N ALA A 205 13.35 15.88 -31.42
CA ALA A 205 14.78 16.03 -31.64
C ALA A 205 15.56 16.15 -30.32
N CYS A 206 15.06 16.95 -29.37
CA CYS A 206 15.69 17.09 -28.05
C CYS A 206 15.65 15.79 -27.25
N VAL A 207 14.54 15.05 -27.32
CA VAL A 207 14.39 13.71 -26.72
C VAL A 207 15.40 12.73 -27.32
N SER A 208 15.53 12.71 -28.64
CA SER A 208 16.49 11.83 -29.34
C SER A 208 17.94 12.12 -28.91
N ASP A 209 18.30 13.40 -28.78
CA ASP A 209 19.61 13.79 -28.25
C ASP A 209 19.83 13.35 -26.80
N LEU A 210 18.82 13.49 -25.94
CA LEU A 210 18.88 13.04 -24.54
C LEU A 210 19.02 11.52 -24.44
N LEU A 211 18.24 10.74 -25.19
CA LEU A 211 18.32 9.28 -25.20
C LEU A 211 19.67 8.78 -25.71
N ARG A 212 20.27 9.47 -26.70
CA ARG A 212 21.64 9.15 -27.17
C ARG A 212 22.71 9.43 -26.11
N LEU A 213 22.54 10.49 -25.32
CA LEU A 213 23.47 10.91 -24.28
C LEU A 213 23.10 10.40 -22.89
N PHE A 214 22.23 9.39 -22.79
CA PHE A 214 21.53 9.05 -21.55
C PHE A 214 22.44 8.72 -20.36
N HIS A 215 23.62 8.13 -20.60
CA HIS A 215 24.59 7.84 -19.54
C HIS A 215 25.33 9.08 -19.01
N ARG A 216 25.30 10.19 -19.75
CA ARG A 216 26.00 11.44 -19.43
C ARG A 216 25.26 12.65 -20.00
N LEU A 217 24.11 12.97 -19.42
CA LEU A 217 23.21 14.03 -19.85
C LEU A 217 23.73 15.41 -19.45
N PRO A 218 23.88 16.36 -20.40
CA PRO A 218 24.13 17.75 -20.07
C PRO A 218 22.89 18.36 -19.39
N LEU A 219 23.03 18.94 -18.19
CA LEU A 219 21.88 19.46 -17.44
C LEU A 219 21.07 20.53 -18.19
N ARG A 220 21.76 21.38 -18.98
CA ARG A 220 21.11 22.37 -19.85
C ARG A 220 20.22 21.73 -20.92
N LEU A 221 20.56 20.54 -21.40
CA LEU A 221 19.74 19.83 -22.38
C LEU A 221 18.46 19.27 -21.73
N VAL A 222 18.57 18.75 -20.51
CA VAL A 222 17.39 18.32 -19.71
C VAL A 222 16.47 19.50 -19.44
N ALA A 223 17.02 20.65 -19.05
CA ALA A 223 16.24 21.88 -18.84
C ALA A 223 15.62 22.44 -20.13
N LYS A 224 16.33 22.32 -21.27
CA LYS A 224 15.78 22.65 -22.58
C LYS A 224 14.55 21.78 -22.89
N PHE A 225 14.63 20.47 -22.66
CA PHE A 225 13.50 19.57 -22.83
C PHE A 225 12.31 19.96 -21.93
N ALA A 226 12.53 20.12 -20.63
CA ALA A 226 11.47 20.54 -19.69
C ALA A 226 10.85 21.88 -20.09
N GLY A 227 11.65 22.83 -20.59
CA GLY A 227 11.18 24.11 -21.12
C GLY A 227 10.34 23.98 -22.40
N LEU A 228 10.75 23.11 -23.34
CA LEU A 228 10.01 22.85 -24.58
C LEU A 228 8.63 22.22 -24.31
N VAL A 229 8.58 21.28 -23.37
CA VAL A 229 7.34 20.62 -22.93
C VAL A 229 6.43 21.62 -22.21
N ASN A 230 6.95 22.35 -21.22
CA ASN A 230 6.15 23.32 -20.46
C ASN A 230 5.66 24.50 -21.32
N ALA A 231 6.33 24.82 -22.42
CA ALA A 231 5.84 25.81 -23.38
C ALA A 231 4.50 25.39 -24.03
N GLN A 232 4.11 24.11 -23.95
CA GLN A 232 2.83 23.59 -24.47
C GLN A 232 1.69 23.64 -23.43
N TRP A 233 1.92 24.24 -22.25
CA TRP A 233 0.96 24.26 -21.14
C TRP A 233 -0.42 24.81 -21.54
N PHE A 234 -0.48 25.79 -22.44
CA PHE A 234 -1.77 26.35 -22.87
C PHE A 234 -2.65 25.31 -23.59
N VAL A 235 -2.02 24.36 -24.29
CA VAL A 235 -2.66 23.26 -25.03
C VAL A 235 -2.98 22.06 -24.13
N LEU A 236 -2.05 21.69 -23.25
CA LEU A 236 -2.09 20.42 -22.50
C LEU A 236 -2.37 20.59 -20.99
N GLY A 237 -2.44 21.81 -20.47
CA GLY A 237 -2.68 22.09 -19.06
C GLY A 237 -1.56 21.56 -18.13
N GLY A 238 -1.93 21.14 -16.92
CA GLY A 238 -1.00 20.63 -15.90
C GLY A 238 -0.24 19.37 -16.32
N VAL A 239 -0.73 18.65 -17.33
CA VAL A 239 -0.11 17.44 -17.89
C VAL A 239 1.32 17.68 -18.38
N THR A 240 1.65 18.89 -18.86
CA THR A 240 3.05 19.20 -19.25
C THR A 240 4.02 19.11 -18.08
N ARG A 241 3.57 19.46 -16.87
CA ARG A 241 4.40 19.42 -15.65
C ARG A 241 4.51 18.00 -15.12
N LEU A 242 3.46 17.21 -15.27
CA LEU A 242 3.45 15.79 -14.92
C LEU A 242 4.44 15.01 -15.79
N TYR A 243 4.39 15.16 -17.11
CA TYR A 243 5.30 14.47 -18.05
C TYR A 243 6.65 15.17 -18.25
N ALA A 244 7.03 16.08 -17.35
CA ALA A 244 8.37 16.66 -17.28
C ALA A 244 8.89 16.68 -15.82
N ARG A 245 8.29 15.87 -14.95
CA ARG A 245 8.52 15.88 -13.51
C ARG A 245 9.85 15.24 -13.16
N ALA A 246 10.19 14.09 -13.72
CA ALA A 246 11.49 13.44 -13.54
C ALA A 246 12.62 14.33 -14.08
N ALA A 247 12.41 15.00 -15.23
CA ALA A 247 13.33 16.02 -15.72
C ALA A 247 13.51 17.18 -14.72
N ALA A 248 12.42 17.71 -14.17
CA ALA A 248 12.46 18.79 -13.18
C ALA A 248 13.14 18.38 -11.87
N VAL A 249 12.88 17.16 -11.38
CA VAL A 249 13.53 16.59 -10.18
C VAL A 249 15.02 16.44 -10.42
N LEU A 250 15.43 15.87 -11.57
CA LEU A 250 16.85 15.72 -11.91
C LEU A 250 17.56 17.08 -11.96
N ILE A 251 16.91 18.12 -12.51
CA ILE A 251 17.45 19.49 -12.53
C ILE A 251 17.62 20.02 -11.11
N ALA A 252 16.56 19.96 -10.30
CA ALA A 252 16.57 20.46 -8.94
C ALA A 252 17.65 19.77 -8.09
N ASP A 253 17.68 18.44 -8.10
CA ASP A 253 18.65 17.65 -7.34
C ASP A 253 20.08 17.94 -7.77
N THR A 254 20.35 18.01 -9.08
CA THR A 254 21.71 18.32 -9.57
C THR A 254 22.19 19.71 -9.18
N LEU A 255 21.29 20.70 -9.14
CA LEU A 255 21.66 22.07 -8.77
C LEU A 255 21.90 22.25 -7.26
N THR A 256 21.53 21.28 -6.41
CA THR A 256 21.87 21.33 -4.98
C THR A 256 23.35 21.12 -4.71
N TRP A 257 24.06 20.37 -5.56
CA TRP A 257 25.48 20.04 -5.39
C TRP A 257 26.36 20.42 -6.60
N GLY A 258 25.74 20.83 -7.72
CA GLY A 258 26.41 21.08 -8.99
C GLY A 258 26.08 22.44 -9.61
N SER A 259 26.20 22.54 -10.93
CA SER A 259 25.91 23.76 -11.68
C SER A 259 25.24 23.44 -13.01
N TRP A 260 24.83 24.47 -13.75
CA TRP A 260 24.34 24.31 -15.12
C TRP A 260 25.37 23.70 -16.10
N ALA A 261 26.64 23.57 -15.73
CA ALA A 261 27.66 22.88 -16.52
C ALA A 261 27.75 21.37 -16.21
N SER A 262 27.03 20.90 -15.19
CA SER A 262 27.07 19.50 -14.75
C SER A 262 26.53 18.54 -15.82
N HIS A 263 27.08 17.32 -15.78
CA HIS A 263 26.60 16.18 -16.54
C HIS A 263 26.20 15.06 -15.57
N VAL A 264 25.05 14.44 -15.79
CA VAL A 264 24.47 13.45 -14.88
C VAL A 264 23.95 12.23 -15.65
N PRO A 265 23.99 11.02 -15.07
CA PRO A 265 23.33 9.88 -15.68
C PRO A 265 21.80 10.05 -15.64
N GLY A 266 21.11 9.55 -16.67
CA GLY A 266 19.65 9.49 -16.70
C GLY A 266 19.10 8.44 -15.76
N THR A 267 17.86 8.64 -15.30
CA THR A 267 17.12 7.72 -14.44
C THR A 267 16.01 7.01 -15.23
N ASP A 268 15.57 5.84 -14.80
CA ASP A 268 14.50 5.09 -15.49
C ASP A 268 13.20 5.90 -15.57
N ALA A 269 12.88 6.69 -14.53
CA ALA A 269 11.75 7.62 -14.55
C ALA A 269 11.88 8.68 -15.67
N LEU A 270 13.09 9.23 -15.87
CA LEU A 270 13.33 10.17 -16.97
C LEU A 270 13.24 9.46 -18.34
N ARG A 271 13.72 8.22 -18.46
CA ARG A 271 13.58 7.44 -19.69
C ARG A 271 12.11 7.27 -20.07
N ALA A 272 11.26 6.87 -19.13
CA ALA A 272 9.83 6.71 -19.36
C ALA A 272 9.16 8.03 -19.79
N GLU A 273 9.53 9.16 -19.18
CA GLU A 273 9.05 10.49 -19.61
C GLU A 273 9.49 10.81 -21.05
N LEU A 274 10.76 10.58 -21.38
CA LEU A 274 11.29 10.84 -22.71
C LEU A 274 10.59 9.98 -23.77
N GLU A 275 10.39 8.70 -23.49
CA GLU A 275 9.70 7.76 -24.38
C GLU A 275 8.24 8.14 -24.61
N PHE A 276 7.53 8.62 -23.59
CA PHE A 276 6.16 9.13 -23.74
C PHE A 276 6.05 10.21 -24.82
N TRP A 277 6.98 11.16 -24.86
CA TRP A 277 6.98 12.26 -25.85
C TRP A 277 7.39 11.83 -27.27
N LEU A 278 7.85 10.60 -27.47
CA LEU A 278 8.02 10.01 -28.80
C LEU A 278 6.70 9.45 -29.35
N THR A 279 5.76 9.12 -28.47
CA THR A 279 4.44 8.60 -28.84
C THR A 279 3.43 9.73 -29.13
N ASP A 280 2.28 9.38 -29.71
CA ASP A 280 1.13 10.29 -29.81
C ASP A 280 0.21 10.26 -28.57
N GLY A 281 0.64 9.61 -27.47
CA GLY A 281 -0.14 9.48 -26.24
C GLY A 281 -0.52 10.82 -25.61
N PHE A 282 0.29 11.88 -25.80
CA PHE A 282 -0.04 13.22 -25.30
C PHE A 282 -1.30 13.84 -25.94
N ARG A 283 -1.72 13.37 -27.12
CA ARG A 283 -2.85 13.97 -27.87
C ARG A 283 -4.17 13.85 -27.12
N ARG A 284 -4.38 12.78 -26.35
CA ARG A 284 -5.60 12.59 -25.54
C ARG A 284 -5.77 13.64 -24.44
N HIS A 285 -4.69 14.33 -24.07
CA HIS A 285 -4.70 15.40 -23.06
C HIS A 285 -4.87 16.80 -23.66
N GLN A 286 -5.14 16.91 -24.97
CA GLN A 286 -5.37 18.20 -25.62
C GLN A 286 -6.68 18.85 -25.14
N ARG A 287 -6.61 20.14 -24.81
CA ARG A 287 -7.78 20.88 -24.35
C ARG A 287 -8.74 21.17 -25.50
N GLY A 288 -10.02 20.90 -25.27
CA GLY A 288 -11.09 21.33 -26.17
C GLY A 288 -11.21 22.85 -26.24
N ILE A 289 -11.54 23.39 -27.41
CA ILE A 289 -11.89 24.81 -27.63
C ILE A 289 -13.27 25.09 -27.03
N TRP A 290 -14.23 24.24 -27.36
CA TRP A 290 -15.59 24.33 -26.86
C TRP A 290 -15.80 23.31 -25.76
N GLU A 291 -16.44 23.75 -24.70
CA GLU A 291 -17.01 22.83 -23.74
C GLU A 291 -18.11 22.00 -24.44
N PRO A 292 -18.26 20.70 -24.12
CA PRO A 292 -19.33 19.87 -24.65
C PRO A 292 -20.69 20.52 -24.37
N ARG A 293 -21.31 21.10 -25.39
CA ARG A 293 -22.66 21.66 -25.27
C ARG A 293 -23.69 20.53 -25.40
N GLY A 294 -24.13 20.02 -24.26
CA GLY A 294 -25.28 19.13 -24.13
C GLY A 294 -25.81 19.15 -22.70
N ALA A 295 -27.00 19.71 -22.50
CA ALA A 295 -27.80 19.68 -21.25
C ALA A 295 -27.02 19.84 -19.93
N GLY A 296 -26.50 21.05 -19.69
CA GLY A 296 -25.92 21.47 -18.42
C GLY A 296 -24.50 20.96 -18.22
N LEU A 297 -23.52 21.87 -18.19
CA LEU A 297 -22.22 21.58 -17.61
C LEU A 297 -22.47 21.27 -16.12
N GLN A 298 -22.74 20.01 -15.79
CA GLN A 298 -22.98 19.60 -14.41
C GLN A 298 -21.62 19.55 -13.72
N LEU A 299 -21.41 20.47 -12.79
CA LEU A 299 -20.28 20.39 -11.87
C LEU A 299 -20.58 19.28 -10.88
N GLY A 300 -19.83 18.18 -10.99
CA GLY A 300 -19.79 17.18 -9.92
C GLY A 300 -18.75 17.61 -8.89
N THR A 301 -19.16 17.83 -7.64
CA THR A 301 -18.21 18.04 -6.55
C THR A 301 -18.00 16.71 -5.85
N VAL A 302 -16.79 16.15 -5.94
CA VAL A 302 -16.41 14.95 -5.23
C VAL A 302 -15.68 15.36 -3.97
N HIS A 303 -16.31 15.16 -2.83
CA HIS A 303 -15.68 15.29 -1.52
C HIS A 303 -15.11 13.93 -1.13
N ALA A 304 -13.80 13.86 -0.90
CA ALA A 304 -13.13 12.60 -0.60
C ALA A 304 -12.23 12.72 0.63
N ASP A 305 -12.32 11.72 1.50
CA ASP A 305 -11.43 11.51 2.64
C ASP A 305 -10.95 10.06 2.66
N THR A 306 -9.75 9.83 3.18
CA THR A 306 -9.20 8.48 3.28
C THR A 306 -8.56 8.25 4.65
N SER A 307 -9.15 7.32 5.40
CA SER A 307 -8.63 6.86 6.68
C SER A 307 -7.49 5.85 6.50
N GLU A 308 -6.97 5.31 7.61
CA GLU A 308 -6.00 4.21 7.59
C GLU A 308 -6.57 2.88 7.06
N VAL A 309 -7.89 2.78 6.91
CA VAL A 309 -8.58 1.50 6.67
C VAL A 309 -9.44 1.53 5.42
N ALA A 310 -10.07 2.66 5.11
CA ALA A 310 -11.01 2.83 3.99
C ALA A 310 -10.97 4.26 3.44
N TRP A 311 -11.44 4.43 2.21
CA TRP A 311 -11.78 5.74 1.68
C TRP A 311 -13.30 5.92 1.71
N GLY A 312 -13.73 7.18 1.83
CA GLY A 312 -15.12 7.58 1.78
C GLY A 312 -15.27 8.83 0.94
N SER A 313 -16.29 8.87 0.10
CA SER A 313 -16.56 10.04 -0.71
C SER A 313 -18.04 10.22 -0.99
N TRP A 314 -18.42 11.43 -1.39
CA TRP A 314 -19.76 11.68 -1.88
C TRP A 314 -19.72 12.64 -3.06
N LEU A 315 -20.66 12.45 -3.99
CA LEU A 315 -20.81 13.29 -5.16
C LEU A 315 -21.99 14.24 -4.96
N GLU A 316 -21.70 15.52 -4.85
CA GLU A 316 -22.69 16.58 -4.97
C GLU A 316 -23.04 16.78 -6.45
N GLN A 317 -24.32 16.65 -6.79
CA GLN A 317 -24.81 16.88 -8.15
C GLN A 317 -25.50 18.24 -8.24
N SER A 318 -25.15 19.06 -9.23
CA SER A 318 -25.69 20.43 -9.36
C SER A 318 -27.19 20.53 -9.71
N PHE A 319 -27.92 19.41 -9.89
CA PHE A 319 -29.30 19.39 -10.42
C PHE A 319 -30.29 18.53 -9.61
N GLY A 320 -30.12 18.41 -8.29
CA GLY A 320 -31.16 17.80 -7.43
C GLY A 320 -31.39 16.30 -7.65
N GLY A 321 -30.41 15.61 -8.26
CA GLY A 321 -30.36 14.15 -8.24
C GLY A 321 -30.02 13.62 -6.84
N PRO A 322 -30.31 12.34 -6.56
CA PRO A 322 -29.93 11.74 -5.29
C PRO A 322 -28.40 11.81 -5.13
N GLU A 323 -27.97 12.20 -3.93
CA GLU A 323 -26.56 12.19 -3.57
C GLU A 323 -26.00 10.77 -3.70
N LEU A 324 -24.81 10.66 -4.27
CA LEU A 324 -24.14 9.37 -4.40
C LEU A 324 -23.08 9.25 -3.32
N LEU A 325 -23.08 8.12 -2.64
CA LEU A 325 -22.16 7.82 -1.55
C LEU A 325 -21.21 6.71 -1.99
N GLY A 326 -19.93 6.97 -1.88
CA GLY A 326 -18.84 6.06 -2.21
C GLY A 326 -18.10 5.60 -0.96
N HIS A 327 -17.78 4.31 -0.90
CA HIS A 327 -17.01 3.72 0.17
C HIS A 327 -16.38 2.40 -0.29
N SER A 328 -15.12 2.18 0.06
CA SER A 328 -14.49 0.86 0.00
C SER A 328 -13.24 0.78 0.87
N TYR A 329 -12.88 -0.44 1.27
CA TYR A 329 -11.71 -0.72 2.08
C TYR A 329 -10.41 -0.61 1.28
N LEU A 330 -9.40 -0.02 1.91
CA LEU A 330 -8.03 -0.06 1.41
C LEU A 330 -7.46 -1.48 1.52
N THR A 331 -6.66 -1.89 0.54
CA THR A 331 -5.93 -3.16 0.61
C THR A 331 -4.84 -3.11 1.68
N MET A 332 -4.38 -4.26 2.18
CA MET A 332 -3.30 -4.28 3.18
C MET A 332 -2.02 -3.58 2.70
N SER A 333 -1.72 -3.66 1.40
CA SER A 333 -0.61 -2.93 0.79
C SER A 333 -0.85 -1.42 0.86
N ASP A 334 -2.04 -0.94 0.48
CA ASP A 334 -2.40 0.48 0.50
C ASP A 334 -2.31 1.07 1.91
N ARG A 335 -2.69 0.30 2.94
CA ARG A 335 -2.68 0.74 4.35
C ARG A 335 -1.28 1.04 4.88
N LEU A 336 -0.25 0.39 4.32
CA LEU A 336 1.14 0.61 4.68
C LEU A 336 1.75 1.84 3.99
N LYS A 337 0.99 2.49 3.09
CA LYS A 337 1.45 3.66 2.33
C LYS A 337 1.19 4.97 3.08
N SER A 338 1.87 6.03 2.63
CA SER A 338 1.73 7.38 3.19
C SER A 338 0.28 7.89 3.07
N SER A 339 -0.10 8.80 3.97
CA SER A 339 -1.44 9.43 3.94
C SER A 339 -1.75 10.06 2.58
N THR A 340 -0.82 10.86 2.04
CA THR A 340 -0.98 11.49 0.72
C THR A 340 -1.22 10.48 -0.41
N LEU A 341 -0.54 9.32 -0.39
CA LEU A 341 -0.76 8.29 -1.42
C LEU A 341 -2.14 7.64 -1.24
N ARG A 342 -2.51 7.33 0.01
CA ARG A 342 -3.82 6.76 0.33
C ARG A 342 -4.95 7.68 -0.10
N GLU A 343 -4.85 8.97 0.18
CA GLU A 343 -5.87 9.96 -0.17
C GLU A 343 -5.94 10.23 -1.68
N LEU A 344 -4.80 10.36 -2.37
CA LEU A 344 -4.80 10.46 -3.84
C LEU A 344 -5.43 9.21 -4.47
N LYS A 345 -5.18 8.03 -3.89
CA LYS A 345 -5.80 6.78 -4.32
C LYS A 345 -7.30 6.76 -4.03
N GLY A 346 -7.72 7.23 -2.86
CA GLY A 346 -9.13 7.38 -2.51
C GLY A 346 -9.87 8.29 -3.48
N ILE A 347 -9.25 9.39 -3.92
CA ILE A 347 -9.79 10.25 -4.99
C ILE A 347 -9.90 9.48 -6.30
N PHE A 348 -8.86 8.77 -6.70
CA PHE A 348 -8.88 7.99 -7.94
C PHE A 348 -9.97 6.91 -7.93
N ASP A 349 -10.07 6.16 -6.83
CA ASP A 349 -11.10 5.14 -6.63
C ASP A 349 -12.50 5.78 -6.57
N SER A 350 -12.65 6.99 -6.00
CA SER A 350 -13.91 7.75 -6.00
C SER A 350 -14.34 8.15 -7.41
N LEU A 351 -13.42 8.67 -8.23
CA LEU A 351 -13.70 9.01 -9.64
C LEU A 351 -14.19 7.77 -10.41
N ARG A 352 -13.51 6.63 -10.22
CA ARG A 352 -13.90 5.34 -10.84
C ARG A 352 -15.23 4.81 -10.31
N ALA A 353 -15.52 5.00 -9.02
CA ALA A 353 -16.76 4.56 -8.38
C ALA A 353 -17.97 5.38 -8.83
N PHE A 354 -17.79 6.65 -9.15
CA PHE A 354 -18.87 7.53 -9.61
C PHE A 354 -19.06 7.55 -11.13
N ASP A 355 -18.09 7.07 -11.91
CA ASP A 355 -18.19 6.96 -13.37
C ASP A 355 -18.91 5.69 -13.86
N VAL A 356 -19.71 5.05 -12.99
CA VAL A 356 -20.56 3.92 -13.37
C VAL A 356 -21.50 4.34 -14.52
N ALA A 357 -21.54 3.54 -15.59
CA ALA A 357 -22.25 3.81 -16.83
C ALA A 357 -21.83 5.13 -17.53
N GLY A 358 -20.60 5.61 -17.32
CA GLY A 358 -20.08 6.83 -17.95
C GLY A 358 -20.69 8.10 -17.39
N ARG A 359 -21.11 8.10 -16.11
CA ARG A 359 -21.81 9.22 -15.48
C ARG A 359 -20.97 10.49 -15.33
N LEU A 360 -19.64 10.37 -15.25
CA LEU A 360 -18.73 11.52 -15.23
C LEU A 360 -18.28 11.90 -16.64
N ARG A 361 -18.54 11.07 -17.65
CA ARG A 361 -18.08 11.28 -19.02
C ARG A 361 -18.48 12.66 -19.56
N GLY A 362 -17.51 13.45 -19.99
CA GLY A 362 -17.73 14.80 -20.50
C GLY A 362 -18.05 15.87 -19.45
N LYS A 363 -18.01 15.56 -18.15
CA LYS A 363 -18.32 16.50 -17.06
C LYS A 363 -17.07 17.20 -16.52
N ARG A 364 -17.29 18.33 -15.85
CA ARG A 364 -16.28 18.96 -14.99
C ARG A 364 -16.43 18.42 -13.59
N VAL A 365 -15.34 17.91 -13.03
CA VAL A 365 -15.31 17.35 -11.69
C VAL A 365 -14.37 18.18 -10.84
N LEU A 366 -14.91 18.78 -9.79
CA LEU A 366 -14.13 19.44 -8.75
C LEU A 366 -13.94 18.43 -7.62
N VAL A 367 -12.70 18.06 -7.33
CA VAL A 367 -12.38 17.23 -6.18
C VAL A 367 -12.02 18.14 -5.00
N ILE A 368 -12.72 17.98 -3.89
CA ILE A 368 -12.41 18.64 -2.63
C ILE A 368 -11.78 17.61 -1.69
N CYS A 369 -10.64 17.98 -1.11
CA CYS A 369 -9.88 17.15 -0.18
C CYS A 369 -9.22 18.00 0.91
N ASP A 370 -8.94 17.39 2.06
CA ASP A 370 -8.36 18.07 3.21
C ASP A 370 -6.82 18.06 3.24
N ASN A 371 -6.18 17.42 2.25
CA ASN A 371 -4.74 17.38 2.11
C ASN A 371 -4.22 18.25 0.97
N GLN A 372 -3.54 19.33 1.37
CA GLN A 372 -2.97 20.30 0.45
C GLN A 372 -1.92 19.67 -0.50
N ALA A 373 -1.19 18.65 -0.04
CA ALA A 373 -0.21 17.96 -0.87
C ALA A 373 -0.89 17.24 -2.05
N VAL A 374 -2.06 16.64 -1.82
CA VAL A 374 -2.82 15.94 -2.86
C VAL A 374 -3.28 16.90 -3.96
N HIS A 375 -3.78 18.09 -3.58
CA HIS A 375 -4.10 19.15 -4.53
C HIS A 375 -2.91 19.50 -5.43
N PHE A 376 -1.73 19.74 -4.85
CA PHE A 376 -0.53 20.06 -5.63
C PHE A 376 -0.04 18.89 -6.51
N VAL A 377 -0.17 17.65 -6.02
CA VAL A 377 0.20 16.45 -6.79
C VAL A 377 -0.71 16.28 -8.00
N ILE A 378 -2.02 16.53 -7.88
CA ILE A 378 -2.93 16.51 -9.02
C ILE A 378 -2.57 17.59 -10.04
N GLU A 379 -2.24 18.81 -9.61
CA GLU A 379 -1.96 19.91 -10.54
C GLU A 379 -0.59 19.84 -11.20
N SER A 380 0.42 19.36 -10.48
CA SER A 380 1.82 19.51 -10.87
C SER A 380 2.62 18.21 -10.82
N GLY A 381 2.16 17.16 -10.14
CA GLY A 381 2.90 15.91 -9.95
C GLY A 381 3.78 15.89 -8.69
N SER A 382 4.46 14.77 -8.47
CA SER A 382 5.27 14.50 -7.28
C SER A 382 6.69 14.06 -7.64
N ARG A 383 7.64 14.31 -6.72
CA ARG A 383 8.98 13.72 -6.80
C ARG A 383 9.01 12.24 -6.38
N HIS A 384 8.00 11.80 -5.64
CA HIS A 384 7.87 10.41 -5.20
C HIS A 384 7.21 9.60 -6.30
N GLN A 385 7.88 8.55 -6.76
CA GLN A 385 7.49 7.77 -7.93
C GLN A 385 6.06 7.21 -7.82
N GLU A 386 5.69 6.59 -6.70
CA GLU A 386 4.33 6.03 -6.53
C GLU A 386 3.22 7.11 -6.62
N LEU A 387 3.46 8.30 -6.05
CA LEU A 387 2.53 9.43 -6.15
C LEU A 387 2.45 9.96 -7.59
N GLN A 388 3.57 9.97 -8.29
CA GLN A 388 3.66 10.44 -9.67
C GLN A 388 2.92 9.48 -10.62
N GLU A 389 3.14 8.18 -10.49
CA GLU A 389 2.45 7.14 -11.27
C GLU A 389 0.94 7.21 -11.06
N LEU A 390 0.49 7.38 -9.81
CA LEU A 390 -0.92 7.51 -9.50
C LEU A 390 -1.53 8.83 -10.02
N ALA A 391 -0.79 9.94 -9.95
CA ALA A 391 -1.23 11.21 -10.54
C ALA A 391 -1.40 11.09 -12.06
N LEU A 392 -0.46 10.43 -12.75
CA LEU A 392 -0.59 10.12 -14.18
C LEU A 392 -1.84 9.26 -14.46
N ALA A 393 -2.07 8.21 -13.67
CA ALA A 393 -3.26 7.36 -13.81
C ALA A 393 -4.59 8.14 -13.64
N VAL A 394 -4.63 9.10 -12.71
CA VAL A 394 -5.79 10.00 -12.53
C VAL A 394 -6.04 10.84 -13.79
N HIS A 395 -4.99 11.45 -14.35
CA HIS A 395 -5.12 12.28 -15.56
C HIS A 395 -5.42 11.47 -16.81
N ASP A 396 -4.86 10.27 -16.93
CA ASP A 396 -5.14 9.32 -18.00
C ASP A 396 -6.61 8.89 -17.97
N PHE A 397 -7.11 8.49 -16.79
CA PHE A 397 -8.52 8.18 -16.61
C PHE A 397 -9.42 9.37 -17.00
N CYS A 398 -9.06 10.58 -16.57
CA CYS A 398 -9.85 11.77 -16.91
C CYS A 398 -9.84 12.03 -18.43
N ALA A 399 -8.69 11.89 -19.09
CA ALA A 399 -8.58 12.06 -20.53
C ALA A 399 -9.41 11.02 -21.30
N ASP A 400 -9.32 9.73 -20.92
CA ASP A 400 -10.02 8.63 -21.57
C ASP A 400 -11.56 8.76 -21.43
N HIS A 401 -12.04 9.39 -20.35
CA HIS A 401 -13.47 9.63 -20.10
C HIS A 401 -13.90 11.07 -20.44
N GLY A 402 -13.02 11.91 -20.98
CA GLY A 402 -13.33 13.32 -21.29
C GLY A 402 -13.75 14.14 -20.06
N VAL A 403 -13.26 13.78 -18.87
CA VAL A 403 -13.51 14.47 -17.60
C VAL A 403 -12.54 15.64 -17.48
N VAL A 404 -13.06 16.83 -17.19
CA VAL A 404 -12.23 18.00 -16.86
C VAL A 404 -12.05 18.04 -15.35
N LEU A 405 -10.89 17.60 -14.87
CA LEU A 405 -10.57 17.55 -13.45
C LEU A 405 -10.07 18.91 -12.93
N SER A 406 -10.52 19.28 -11.74
CA SER A 406 -9.96 20.36 -10.92
C SER A 406 -9.91 19.89 -9.47
N SER A 407 -8.98 20.40 -8.68
CA SER A 407 -8.91 20.08 -7.25
C SER A 407 -8.91 21.36 -6.41
N LEU A 408 -9.54 21.30 -5.25
CA LEU A 408 -9.57 22.36 -4.25
C LEU A 408 -9.19 21.75 -2.89
N TRP A 409 -8.25 22.38 -2.22
CA TRP A 409 -7.97 22.06 -0.83
C TRP A 409 -8.94 22.80 0.09
N MET A 410 -9.54 22.10 1.05
CA MET A 410 -10.44 22.68 2.05
C MET A 410 -10.08 22.18 3.46
N PRO A 411 -10.14 23.01 4.51
CA PRO A 411 -9.89 22.55 5.87
C PRO A 411 -10.83 21.42 6.32
N ARG A 412 -10.31 20.46 7.08
CA ARG A 412 -11.03 19.25 7.52
C ARG A 412 -12.34 19.50 8.27
N GLU A 413 -12.48 20.65 8.94
CA GLU A 413 -13.70 21.05 9.65
C GLU A 413 -14.93 21.19 8.72
N PHE A 414 -14.70 21.40 7.43
CA PHE A 414 -15.74 21.48 6.40
C PHE A 414 -15.97 20.14 5.66
N GLU A 415 -15.19 19.09 5.97
CA GLU A 415 -15.21 17.77 5.30
C GLU A 415 -15.75 16.63 6.20
N ALA A 416 -16.57 16.98 7.21
CA ALA A 416 -17.06 16.02 8.21
C ALA A 416 -17.79 14.80 7.61
N ARG A 417 -18.42 14.96 6.43
CA ARG A 417 -19.20 13.89 5.79
C ARG A 417 -18.33 12.84 5.11
N ALA A 418 -17.33 13.26 4.33
CA ALA A 418 -16.40 12.33 3.71
C ALA A 418 -15.60 11.57 4.79
N ASP A 419 -15.20 12.26 5.86
CA ASP A 419 -14.55 11.67 7.03
C ASP A 419 -15.44 10.66 7.78
N ALA A 420 -16.74 10.91 7.88
CA ALA A 420 -17.67 9.92 8.45
C ALA A 420 -17.76 8.65 7.58
N LEU A 421 -17.82 8.80 6.25
CA LEU A 421 -17.87 7.67 5.31
C LEU A 421 -16.57 6.84 5.33
N SER A 422 -15.41 7.48 5.45
CA SER A 422 -14.10 6.79 5.50
C SER A 422 -13.88 6.00 6.80
N LYS A 423 -14.72 6.24 7.82
CA LYS A 423 -14.71 5.59 9.14
C LYS A 423 -15.75 4.48 9.29
N ILE A 424 -16.58 4.22 8.27
CA ILE A 424 -17.56 3.11 8.30
C ILE A 424 -16.84 1.77 8.49
N ARG A 425 -17.36 0.97 9.44
CA ARG A 425 -16.86 -0.37 9.77
C ARG A 425 -18.00 -1.39 9.61
N GLU A 426 -17.91 -2.26 8.62
CA GLU A 426 -18.87 -3.32 8.35
C GLU A 426 -18.38 -4.63 8.98
N HIS A 427 -19.10 -5.10 10.02
CA HIS A 427 -18.79 -6.37 10.68
C HIS A 427 -19.12 -7.60 9.82
N ASP A 428 -19.95 -7.41 8.79
CA ASP A 428 -20.35 -8.47 7.85
C ASP A 428 -19.50 -8.49 6.57
N ASP A 429 -18.36 -7.79 6.54
CA ASP A 429 -17.42 -7.89 5.42
C ASP A 429 -16.63 -9.20 5.49
N TRP A 430 -17.18 -10.24 4.86
CA TRP A 430 -16.59 -11.57 4.70
C TRP A 430 -17.04 -12.18 3.38
N MET A 431 -16.29 -13.16 2.88
CA MET A 431 -16.59 -13.80 1.60
C MET A 431 -16.54 -15.32 1.73
N VAL A 432 -17.36 -16.03 0.96
CA VAL A 432 -17.14 -17.47 0.78
C VAL A 432 -15.80 -17.70 0.11
N ASN A 433 -15.08 -18.73 0.56
CA ASN A 433 -13.81 -19.10 -0.05
C ASN A 433 -13.93 -19.20 -1.58
N PRO A 434 -13.11 -18.47 -2.36
CA PRO A 434 -13.16 -18.53 -3.81
C PRO A 434 -13.00 -19.95 -4.37
N ALA A 435 -12.31 -20.86 -3.66
CA ALA A 435 -12.22 -22.27 -4.05
C ALA A 435 -13.55 -23.02 -3.90
N ILE A 436 -14.32 -22.73 -2.84
CA ILE A 436 -15.67 -23.28 -2.64
C ILE A 436 -16.60 -22.75 -3.71
N PHE A 437 -16.57 -21.45 -3.99
CA PHE A 437 -17.37 -20.86 -5.06
C PHE A 437 -17.03 -21.47 -6.42
N ARG A 438 -15.75 -21.57 -6.81
CA ARG A 438 -15.34 -22.18 -8.09
C ARG A 438 -15.74 -23.65 -8.22
N TRP A 439 -15.74 -24.39 -7.12
CA TRP A 439 -16.21 -25.77 -7.08
C TRP A 439 -17.74 -25.84 -7.22
N ALA A 440 -18.45 -24.92 -6.57
CA ALA A 440 -19.91 -24.92 -6.52
C ALA A 440 -20.58 -24.37 -7.78
N ASP A 441 -20.02 -23.30 -8.34
CA ASP A 441 -20.57 -22.49 -9.44
C ASP A 441 -21.14 -23.32 -10.59
N PRO A 442 -20.40 -24.31 -11.16
CA PRO A 442 -20.90 -25.05 -12.33
C PRO A 442 -22.14 -25.90 -12.08
N TRP A 443 -22.35 -26.35 -10.83
CA TRP A 443 -23.42 -27.31 -10.53
C TRP A 443 -24.57 -26.68 -9.76
N ILE A 444 -24.32 -25.81 -8.77
CA ILE A 444 -25.37 -25.18 -7.95
C ILE A 444 -26.23 -24.21 -8.77
N ALA A 445 -25.65 -23.62 -9.82
CA ALA A 445 -26.35 -22.76 -10.73
C ALA A 445 -27.23 -23.54 -11.72
N GLY A 446 -27.51 -24.83 -11.53
CA GLY A 446 -28.35 -25.62 -12.43
C GLY A 446 -27.74 -25.85 -13.82
N GLY A 447 -26.40 -25.90 -13.91
CA GLY A 447 -25.66 -26.03 -15.19
C GLY A 447 -25.35 -24.70 -15.88
N TRP A 448 -25.79 -23.57 -15.32
CA TRP A 448 -25.41 -22.23 -15.74
C TRP A 448 -24.13 -21.76 -15.03
N ARG A 449 -23.60 -20.60 -15.41
CA ARG A 449 -22.55 -19.90 -14.63
C ARG A 449 -23.17 -18.68 -13.98
N HIS A 450 -22.79 -18.36 -12.75
CA HIS A 450 -23.21 -17.11 -12.13
C HIS A 450 -22.70 -15.92 -12.95
N THR A 451 -23.59 -14.97 -13.20
CA THR A 451 -23.29 -13.77 -14.01
C THR A 451 -23.30 -12.49 -13.16
N ARG A 452 -23.85 -12.55 -11.94
CA ARG A 452 -23.91 -11.41 -11.04
C ARG A 452 -23.70 -11.83 -9.59
N ASP A 453 -22.75 -11.17 -8.92
CA ASP A 453 -22.54 -11.28 -7.48
C ASP A 453 -23.36 -10.22 -6.74
N ARG A 454 -24.35 -10.67 -5.98
CA ARG A 454 -25.24 -9.82 -5.20
C ARG A 454 -24.68 -9.73 -3.77
N PHE A 455 -24.66 -8.53 -3.20
CA PHE A 455 -24.13 -8.24 -1.86
C PHE A 455 -22.60 -8.31 -1.73
N ALA A 456 -21.88 -7.96 -2.79
CA ALA A 456 -20.43 -7.95 -2.82
C ALA A 456 -19.84 -6.53 -2.96
N THR A 457 -18.53 -6.42 -2.85
CA THR A 457 -17.71 -5.22 -3.03
C THR A 457 -16.61 -5.52 -4.03
N ASP A 458 -15.85 -4.50 -4.43
CA ASP A 458 -14.66 -4.65 -5.27
C ASP A 458 -13.55 -5.49 -4.61
N LYS A 459 -13.71 -5.83 -3.32
CA LYS A 459 -12.75 -6.61 -2.53
C LYS A 459 -13.16 -8.06 -2.33
N ASN A 460 -14.45 -8.36 -2.44
CA ASN A 460 -14.99 -9.68 -2.12
C ASN A 460 -15.86 -10.29 -3.24
N CYS A 461 -15.98 -9.64 -4.39
CA CYS A 461 -16.69 -10.18 -5.53
C CYS A 461 -16.04 -11.46 -6.06
N LEU A 462 -16.86 -12.46 -6.35
CA LEU A 462 -16.47 -13.77 -6.86
C LEU A 462 -16.87 -13.98 -8.33
N VAL A 463 -17.79 -13.15 -8.83
CA VAL A 463 -18.33 -13.25 -10.20
C VAL A 463 -17.72 -12.22 -11.12
N PHE A 464 -17.26 -12.68 -12.29
CA PHE A 464 -16.67 -11.88 -13.35
C PHE A 464 -17.39 -12.18 -14.67
N ASP A 465 -17.51 -11.17 -15.54
CA ASP A 465 -18.08 -11.35 -16.87
C ASP A 465 -17.11 -12.07 -17.82
N SER A 466 -17.55 -12.33 -19.05
CA SER A 466 -16.73 -13.01 -20.07
C SER A 466 -15.49 -12.22 -20.50
N ALA A 467 -15.47 -10.91 -20.28
CA ALA A 467 -14.31 -10.05 -20.54
C ALA A 467 -13.36 -9.98 -19.33
N GLY A 468 -13.70 -10.63 -18.22
CA GLY A 468 -12.93 -10.64 -16.98
C GLY A 468 -13.17 -9.41 -16.08
N ALA A 469 -14.20 -8.60 -16.36
CA ALA A 469 -14.56 -7.48 -15.50
C ALA A 469 -15.44 -7.96 -14.33
N PRO A 470 -15.26 -7.41 -13.11
CA PRO A 470 -16.03 -7.82 -11.96
C PRO A 470 -17.50 -7.44 -12.15
N SER A 471 -18.40 -8.36 -11.81
CA SER A 471 -19.84 -8.22 -12.02
C SER A 471 -20.58 -8.35 -10.70
N PHE A 472 -20.76 -7.23 -9.99
CA PHE A 472 -21.33 -7.25 -8.64
C PHE A 472 -22.19 -6.04 -8.28
N ASN A 473 -23.04 -6.17 -7.27
CA ASN A 473 -23.75 -5.06 -6.63
C ASN A 473 -23.30 -4.88 -5.19
N SER A 474 -23.14 -3.62 -4.80
CA SER A 474 -22.57 -3.20 -3.51
C SER A 474 -23.51 -2.32 -2.70
N ALA A 475 -23.24 -2.21 -1.40
CA ALA A 475 -23.98 -1.29 -0.52
C ALA A 475 -23.68 0.18 -0.82
N TRP A 476 -22.48 0.48 -1.33
CA TRP A 476 -21.98 1.81 -1.64
C TRP A 476 -21.35 1.85 -3.04
N HIS A 477 -21.20 3.04 -3.62
CA HIS A 477 -20.42 3.16 -4.85
C HIS A 477 -18.95 2.77 -4.59
N CYS A 478 -18.44 1.81 -5.34
CA CYS A 478 -17.03 1.42 -5.32
C CYS A 478 -16.56 1.04 -6.73
N PRO A 479 -15.25 1.04 -7.02
CA PRO A 479 -14.73 0.77 -8.34
C PRO A 479 -15.26 -0.55 -8.93
N GLY A 480 -15.86 -0.48 -10.11
CA GLY A 480 -16.36 -1.67 -10.81
C GLY A 480 -17.74 -2.17 -10.36
N THR A 481 -18.42 -1.49 -9.42
CA THR A 481 -19.79 -1.86 -9.07
C THR A 481 -20.74 -1.66 -10.27
N SER A 482 -21.60 -2.64 -10.50
CA SER A 482 -22.65 -2.57 -11.52
C SER A 482 -23.92 -1.88 -11.04
N GLY A 483 -24.06 -1.68 -9.72
CA GLY A 483 -25.22 -1.04 -9.11
C GLY A 483 -25.12 -1.02 -7.59
N VAL A 484 -25.68 0.03 -6.99
CA VAL A 484 -25.76 0.21 -5.54
C VAL A 484 -27.15 -0.15 -5.05
N ASP A 485 -27.24 -0.74 -3.86
CA ASP A 485 -28.47 -1.36 -3.30
C ASP A 485 -28.96 -2.52 -4.16
N THR A 486 -28.56 -3.73 -3.77
CA THR A 486 -28.94 -4.98 -4.43
C THR A 486 -30.46 -5.14 -4.58
N PHE A 487 -31.26 -4.70 -3.61
CA PHE A 487 -32.72 -4.84 -3.67
C PHE A 487 -33.39 -3.80 -4.58
N GLY A 488 -32.69 -2.71 -4.90
CA GLY A 488 -33.15 -1.71 -5.85
C GLY A 488 -32.90 -2.08 -7.32
N GLN A 489 -32.18 -3.18 -7.59
CA GLN A 489 -31.89 -3.62 -8.95
C GLN A 489 -33.10 -4.30 -9.59
N THR A 490 -33.33 -4.07 -10.88
CA THR A 490 -34.47 -4.62 -11.63
C THR A 490 -34.09 -5.78 -12.56
N ASP A 491 -32.81 -6.12 -12.65
CA ASP A 491 -32.22 -7.08 -13.60
C ASP A 491 -32.08 -8.51 -13.01
N TRP A 492 -32.75 -8.82 -11.90
CA TRP A 492 -32.60 -10.11 -11.20
C TRP A 492 -32.92 -11.32 -12.07
N ARG A 493 -33.90 -11.20 -12.97
CA ARG A 493 -34.32 -12.27 -13.88
C ARG A 493 -33.43 -12.39 -15.13
N GLU A 494 -32.61 -11.38 -15.39
CA GLU A 494 -31.68 -11.36 -16.52
C GLU A 494 -30.33 -12.00 -16.17
N HIS A 495 -30.13 -12.32 -14.88
CA HIS A 495 -28.86 -12.81 -14.36
C HIS A 495 -29.00 -14.10 -13.55
N VAL A 496 -27.93 -14.90 -13.58
CA VAL A 496 -27.74 -16.02 -12.66
C VAL A 496 -27.06 -15.45 -11.41
N ASN A 497 -27.85 -15.27 -10.34
CA ASN A 497 -27.45 -14.51 -9.17
C ASN A 497 -26.74 -15.38 -8.13
N TRP A 498 -25.50 -15.02 -7.79
CA TRP A 498 -24.80 -15.49 -6.60
C TRP A 498 -25.11 -14.53 -5.45
N CYS A 499 -25.50 -15.04 -4.28
CA CYS A 499 -25.87 -14.22 -3.14
C CYS A 499 -25.14 -14.71 -1.88
N ASN A 500 -24.23 -13.87 -1.39
CA ASN A 500 -23.60 -14.05 -0.09
C ASN A 500 -23.96 -12.88 0.86
N PRO A 501 -25.25 -12.74 1.25
CA PRO A 501 -25.69 -11.60 2.01
C PRO A 501 -25.22 -11.67 3.47
N PRO A 502 -25.12 -10.53 4.19
CA PRO A 502 -25.13 -10.53 5.64
C PRO A 502 -26.30 -11.39 6.15
N PHE A 503 -26.06 -12.31 7.08
CA PHE A 503 -27.06 -13.34 7.44
C PHE A 503 -28.40 -12.75 7.92
N ARG A 504 -28.40 -11.55 8.52
CA ARG A 504 -29.62 -10.82 8.90
C ARG A 504 -30.54 -10.47 7.72
N MET A 505 -30.02 -10.45 6.49
CA MET A 505 -30.74 -10.06 5.28
C MET A 505 -31.34 -11.25 4.52
N ILE A 506 -31.05 -12.49 4.91
CA ILE A 506 -31.55 -13.71 4.24
C ILE A 506 -33.08 -13.72 4.14
N GLY A 507 -33.79 -13.41 5.23
CA GLY A 507 -35.26 -13.36 5.21
C GLY A 507 -35.82 -12.36 4.20
N ARG A 508 -35.23 -11.15 4.14
CA ARG A 508 -35.61 -10.13 3.16
C ARG A 508 -35.30 -10.59 1.73
N LEU A 509 -34.16 -11.24 1.52
CA LEU A 509 -33.77 -11.80 0.22
C LEU A 509 -34.75 -12.85 -0.27
N LEU A 510 -35.16 -13.79 0.58
CA LEU A 510 -36.11 -14.85 0.19
C LEU A 510 -37.47 -14.27 -0.20
N LEU A 511 -38.01 -13.33 0.59
CA LEU A 511 -39.27 -12.65 0.27
C LEU A 511 -39.15 -11.80 -1.00
N PHE A 512 -38.00 -11.16 -1.22
CA PHE A 512 -37.74 -10.39 -2.43
C PHE A 512 -37.69 -11.29 -3.68
N LEU A 513 -36.97 -12.41 -3.63
CA LEU A 513 -36.91 -13.36 -4.75
C LEU A 513 -38.30 -13.94 -5.09
N GLN A 514 -39.13 -14.17 -4.07
CA GLN A 514 -40.51 -14.60 -4.24
C GLN A 514 -41.36 -13.53 -4.94
N ALA A 515 -41.23 -12.27 -4.52
CA ALA A 515 -41.96 -11.15 -5.12
C ALA A 515 -41.53 -10.89 -6.59
N GLU A 516 -40.22 -10.91 -6.85
CA GLU A 516 -39.64 -10.69 -8.18
C GLU A 516 -39.73 -11.91 -9.11
N ARG A 517 -40.18 -13.06 -8.60
CA ARG A 517 -40.16 -14.35 -9.31
C ARG A 517 -38.79 -14.64 -9.93
N ALA A 518 -37.76 -14.47 -9.11
CA ALA A 518 -36.36 -14.61 -9.49
C ALA A 518 -35.71 -15.82 -8.80
N ALA A 519 -34.50 -16.15 -9.25
CA ALA A 519 -33.74 -17.28 -8.75
C ALA A 519 -32.31 -16.86 -8.34
N ALA A 520 -31.82 -17.42 -7.23
CA ALA A 520 -30.49 -17.12 -6.70
C ALA A 520 -29.86 -18.33 -6.00
N SER A 521 -28.53 -18.42 -6.08
CA SER A 521 -27.75 -19.31 -5.22
C SER A 521 -27.37 -18.55 -3.96
N ILE A 522 -27.81 -19.06 -2.81
CA ILE A 522 -27.75 -18.38 -1.52
C ILE A 522 -26.91 -19.21 -0.55
N VAL A 523 -26.00 -18.56 0.14
CA VAL A 523 -25.26 -19.14 1.27
C VAL A 523 -26.00 -18.80 2.56
N ALA A 524 -26.49 -19.82 3.28
CA ALA A 524 -27.33 -19.64 4.45
C ALA A 524 -26.93 -20.58 5.61
N PRO A 525 -26.88 -20.09 6.85
CA PRO A 525 -26.63 -20.94 8.01
C PRO A 525 -27.88 -21.76 8.38
N VAL A 526 -27.70 -22.93 8.98
CA VAL A 526 -28.79 -23.73 9.54
C VAL A 526 -29.14 -23.22 10.93
N TRP A 527 -29.96 -22.17 10.99
CA TRP A 527 -30.37 -21.52 12.23
C TRP A 527 -31.89 -21.63 12.43
N THR A 528 -32.34 -22.73 13.03
CA THR A 528 -33.76 -23.04 13.25
C THR A 528 -34.49 -22.03 14.14
N PHE A 529 -33.76 -21.25 14.94
CA PHE A 529 -34.32 -20.18 15.79
C PHE A 529 -34.56 -18.86 15.05
N GLN A 530 -34.08 -18.73 13.81
CA GLN A 530 -34.28 -17.50 13.05
C GLN A 530 -35.64 -17.49 12.36
N PRO A 531 -36.38 -16.36 12.38
CA PRO A 531 -37.70 -16.28 11.77
C PRO A 531 -37.74 -16.66 10.29
N TRP A 532 -36.68 -16.38 9.54
CA TRP A 532 -36.60 -16.66 8.11
C TRP A 532 -36.37 -18.15 7.79
N TRP A 533 -36.00 -18.99 8.77
CA TRP A 533 -35.78 -20.42 8.55
C TRP A 533 -37.04 -21.14 8.06
N VAL A 534 -38.23 -20.69 8.50
CA VAL A 534 -39.53 -21.24 8.09
C VAL A 534 -39.76 -21.13 6.58
N LEU A 535 -39.13 -20.16 5.90
CA LEU A 535 -39.23 -19.99 4.45
C LEU A 535 -38.39 -21.02 3.69
N LEU A 536 -37.34 -21.55 4.31
CA LEU A 536 -36.48 -22.58 3.72
C LEU A 536 -36.87 -23.99 4.17
N CYS A 537 -37.49 -24.14 5.34
CA CYS A 537 -37.83 -25.42 5.95
C CYS A 537 -39.17 -25.32 6.70
N PRO A 538 -40.30 -25.32 5.98
CA PRO A 538 -41.61 -24.92 6.52
C PRO A 538 -42.20 -25.91 7.53
N ASP A 539 -41.89 -27.20 7.41
CA ASP A 539 -42.36 -28.27 8.30
C ASP A 539 -41.29 -28.75 9.30
N GLY A 540 -40.11 -28.13 9.29
CA GLY A 540 -38.97 -28.48 10.14
C GLY A 540 -38.20 -29.73 9.72
N VAL A 541 -38.60 -30.41 8.63
CA VAL A 541 -38.01 -31.68 8.17
C VAL A 541 -37.52 -31.57 6.73
N HIS A 542 -38.33 -30.99 5.84
CA HIS A 542 -38.06 -30.89 4.41
C HIS A 542 -37.73 -29.45 4.02
N LEU A 543 -36.84 -29.28 3.05
CA LEU A 543 -36.62 -27.98 2.43
C LEU A 543 -37.85 -27.60 1.59
N ALA A 544 -38.16 -26.31 1.54
CA ALA A 544 -39.30 -25.78 0.78
C ALA A 544 -39.18 -26.11 -0.72
N ASP A 545 -40.31 -26.22 -1.41
CA ASP A 545 -40.38 -26.54 -2.84
C ASP A 545 -39.61 -25.56 -3.74
N CYS A 546 -39.40 -24.32 -3.27
CA CYS A 546 -38.60 -23.33 -3.97
C CYS A 546 -37.09 -23.62 -3.94
N VAL A 547 -36.62 -24.55 -3.10
CA VAL A 547 -35.22 -24.98 -3.05
C VAL A 547 -35.01 -26.10 -4.07
N VAL A 548 -34.54 -25.74 -5.25
CA VAL A 548 -34.39 -26.68 -6.38
C VAL A 548 -33.07 -27.48 -6.34
N GLN A 549 -32.08 -26.99 -5.59
CA GLN A 549 -30.78 -27.65 -5.45
C GLN A 549 -30.09 -27.22 -4.16
N TRP A 550 -29.32 -28.09 -3.52
CA TRP A 550 -28.57 -27.72 -2.32
C TRP A 550 -27.39 -28.64 -2.03
N THR A 551 -26.44 -28.14 -1.24
CA THR A 551 -25.45 -28.95 -0.53
C THR A 551 -25.19 -28.37 0.84
N GLU A 552 -24.76 -29.21 1.79
CA GLU A 552 -24.13 -28.74 3.02
C GLU A 552 -22.64 -28.50 2.76
N LEU A 553 -22.14 -27.33 3.15
CA LEU A 553 -20.71 -27.01 3.11
C LEU A 553 -20.05 -27.57 4.37
N GLN A 554 -18.91 -28.24 4.20
CA GLN A 554 -18.11 -28.71 5.35
C GLN A 554 -17.52 -27.52 6.10
N PRO A 555 -17.88 -27.30 7.38
CA PRO A 555 -17.36 -26.17 8.14
C PRO A 555 -15.86 -26.30 8.32
N SER A 556 -15.13 -25.30 7.84
CA SER A 556 -13.69 -25.15 8.00
C SER A 556 -13.37 -23.71 8.37
N ALA A 557 -12.21 -23.47 8.98
CA ALA A 557 -11.75 -22.11 9.29
C ALA A 557 -11.60 -21.22 8.04
N ASP A 558 -11.48 -21.85 6.87
CA ASP A 558 -11.34 -21.15 5.59
C ASP A 558 -12.65 -21.10 4.80
N THR A 559 -13.80 -21.54 5.35
CA THR A 559 -15.09 -21.54 4.63
C THR A 559 -15.53 -20.13 4.29
N PHE A 560 -15.39 -19.22 5.25
CA PHE A 560 -15.59 -17.79 5.07
C PHE A 560 -14.29 -17.07 5.37
N LEU A 561 -13.72 -16.44 4.35
CA LEU A 561 -12.52 -15.65 4.49
C LEU A 561 -12.89 -14.24 4.98
N PRO A 562 -12.06 -13.61 5.83
CA PRO A 562 -12.25 -12.22 6.22
C PRO A 562 -12.28 -11.32 4.99
N GLY A 563 -13.19 -10.34 5.01
CA GLY A 563 -13.10 -9.19 4.13
C GLY A 563 -11.90 -8.30 4.52
N LEU A 564 -11.70 -7.20 3.78
CA LEU A 564 -10.56 -6.32 4.05
C LEU A 564 -10.84 -5.35 5.21
N GLY A 565 -12.09 -5.14 5.62
CA GLY A 565 -12.44 -4.32 6.79
C GLY A 565 -11.88 -4.88 8.10
N ARG A 566 -11.14 -4.07 8.88
CA ARG A 566 -10.63 -4.44 10.24
C ARG A 566 -11.72 -4.83 11.26
N ALA A 567 -13.00 -4.70 10.89
CA ALA A 567 -14.12 -5.03 11.74
C ALA A 567 -14.35 -6.55 11.89
N ASN A 568 -13.79 -7.35 10.98
CA ASN A 568 -13.92 -8.80 10.99
C ASN A 568 -12.63 -9.54 10.58
N GLU A 569 -11.54 -9.34 11.33
CA GLU A 569 -10.21 -9.93 11.03
C GLU A 569 -10.20 -11.48 11.03
N GLY A 570 -11.23 -12.13 11.59
CA GLY A 570 -11.39 -13.58 11.58
C GLY A 570 -12.36 -14.11 10.51
N GLY A 571 -13.02 -13.24 9.74
CA GLY A 571 -14.18 -13.61 8.93
C GLY A 571 -15.27 -14.22 9.82
N VAL A 572 -16.00 -15.21 9.33
CA VAL A 572 -16.91 -15.98 10.21
C VAL A 572 -16.12 -16.92 11.15
N GLY A 573 -14.81 -17.10 10.93
CA GLY A 573 -13.98 -18.07 11.63
C GLY A 573 -14.32 -19.51 11.23
N LEU A 574 -14.08 -20.47 12.13
CA LEU A 574 -14.66 -21.82 11.99
C LEU A 574 -16.14 -21.74 12.40
N PRO A 575 -17.09 -21.89 11.46
CA PRO A 575 -18.50 -21.82 11.80
C PRO A 575 -18.84 -22.94 12.80
N ASP A 576 -19.42 -22.58 13.95
CA ASP A 576 -19.97 -23.54 14.91
C ASP A 576 -21.38 -24.02 14.53
N PHE A 577 -21.90 -23.49 13.42
CA PHE A 577 -23.16 -23.86 12.79
C PHE A 577 -22.93 -24.53 11.42
N ARG A 578 -23.92 -25.30 10.98
CA ARG A 578 -23.93 -25.87 9.62
C ARG A 578 -24.25 -24.78 8.61
N VAL A 579 -23.67 -24.88 7.42
CA VAL A 579 -23.86 -23.91 6.33
C VAL A 579 -24.41 -24.65 5.12
N LEU A 580 -25.51 -24.16 4.58
CA LEU A 580 -26.09 -24.64 3.33
C LEU A 580 -25.75 -23.68 2.20
N LEU A 581 -25.42 -24.27 1.05
CA LEU A 581 -25.45 -23.57 -0.22
C LEU A 581 -26.69 -24.06 -0.98
N LEU A 582 -27.62 -23.15 -1.24
CA LEU A 582 -28.96 -23.43 -1.74
C LEU A 582 -29.17 -22.72 -3.08
N ARG A 583 -29.76 -23.37 -4.07
CA ARG A 583 -30.39 -22.72 -5.22
C ARG A 583 -31.87 -22.57 -4.92
N VAL A 584 -32.31 -21.33 -4.75
CA VAL A 584 -33.70 -20.98 -4.54
C VAL A 584 -34.26 -20.40 -5.84
N SER A 585 -35.35 -20.96 -6.33
CA SER A 585 -36.02 -20.50 -7.55
C SER A 585 -37.50 -20.31 -7.34
N PHE A 586 -37.98 -19.13 -7.73
CA PHE A 586 -39.40 -18.81 -7.89
C PHE A 586 -39.73 -18.51 -9.36
N ASP A 587 -38.80 -18.81 -10.29
CA ASP A 587 -39.00 -18.64 -11.73
C ASP A 587 -39.61 -19.91 -12.33
N GLU A 588 -40.84 -19.80 -12.82
CA GLU A 588 -41.62 -20.91 -13.41
C GLU A 588 -40.95 -21.53 -14.66
N ARG A 589 -39.87 -20.92 -15.16
CA ARG A 589 -39.06 -21.40 -16.31
C ARG A 589 -37.98 -22.41 -15.92
N GLU A 590 -37.65 -22.55 -14.64
CA GLU A 590 -36.58 -23.42 -14.15
C GLU A 590 -37.21 -24.75 -13.64
N PRO A 591 -36.95 -25.92 -14.26
CA PRO A 591 -37.53 -27.17 -13.80
C PRO A 591 -36.96 -27.58 -12.43
N ALA A 592 -37.81 -28.12 -11.55
CA ALA A 592 -37.38 -28.69 -10.28
C ALA A 592 -36.41 -29.86 -10.53
N GLY A 593 -35.13 -29.66 -10.19
CA GLY A 593 -34.12 -30.70 -10.30
C GLY A 593 -34.27 -31.75 -9.18
N PRO A 594 -33.86 -33.01 -9.41
CA PRO A 594 -33.79 -33.99 -8.32
C PRO A 594 -32.72 -33.53 -7.33
N GLY A 595 -33.12 -33.20 -6.10
CA GLY A 595 -32.19 -32.89 -5.02
C GLY A 595 -31.23 -34.05 -4.79
N ILE A 596 -29.97 -33.88 -5.16
CA ILE A 596 -28.92 -34.86 -4.87
C ILE A 596 -28.50 -34.64 -3.41
N ILE A 597 -28.82 -35.60 -2.55
CA ILE A 597 -28.18 -35.70 -1.23
C ILE A 597 -26.72 -36.07 -1.50
N GLY A 598 -25.83 -35.08 -1.42
CA GLY A 598 -24.39 -35.29 -1.51
C GLY A 598 -23.89 -36.04 -0.27
N THR A 599 -23.99 -37.37 -0.25
CA THR A 599 -23.14 -38.17 0.63
C THR A 599 -21.70 -37.99 0.17
N GLY A 600 -20.80 -37.65 1.10
CA GLY A 600 -19.41 -37.24 0.87
C GLY A 600 -18.45 -38.28 0.27
N GLU A 601 -18.88 -39.06 -0.72
CA GLU A 601 -18.09 -40.10 -1.40
C GLU A 601 -17.47 -39.68 -2.74
N GLN A 602 -17.75 -38.48 -3.27
CA GLN A 602 -17.14 -38.05 -4.54
C GLN A 602 -15.73 -37.43 -4.45
N TRP A 603 -15.09 -37.47 -3.27
CA TRP A 603 -13.65 -37.15 -3.14
C TRP A 603 -12.72 -38.36 -3.35
N ALA A 604 -13.26 -39.53 -3.75
CA ALA A 604 -12.47 -40.72 -4.06
C ALA A 604 -11.76 -40.67 -5.44
N GLY A 605 -12.03 -39.64 -6.25
CA GLY A 605 -11.57 -39.52 -7.64
C GLY A 605 -10.21 -38.86 -7.88
N LEU A 606 -9.44 -38.50 -6.84
CA LEU A 606 -8.03 -38.11 -7.00
C LEU A 606 -7.12 -39.31 -6.73
N GLN A 607 -7.22 -40.33 -7.59
CA GLN A 607 -6.18 -41.35 -7.67
C GLN A 607 -5.13 -40.89 -8.70
N PHE A 608 -3.92 -40.61 -8.23
CA PHE A 608 -2.74 -40.44 -9.08
C PHE A 608 -2.37 -41.78 -9.73
N SER A 609 -1.93 -41.74 -10.99
CA SER A 609 -1.60 -42.95 -11.74
C SER A 609 -0.25 -43.51 -11.27
N VAL A 610 -0.23 -44.73 -10.73
CA VAL A 610 0.98 -45.34 -10.12
C VAL A 610 2.02 -45.79 -11.17
N THR A 611 1.81 -45.49 -12.46
CA THR A 611 2.65 -46.00 -13.55
C THR A 611 3.52 -44.94 -14.24
N ASP A 612 3.40 -43.65 -13.90
CA ASP A 612 4.22 -42.59 -14.48
C ASP A 612 5.54 -42.38 -13.68
N PRO A 613 6.73 -42.61 -14.28
CA PRO A 613 8.02 -42.40 -13.64
C PRO A 613 8.25 -40.97 -13.13
N LEU A 614 7.68 -39.96 -13.81
CA LEU A 614 7.79 -38.56 -13.41
C LEU A 614 6.96 -38.28 -12.16
N GLU A 615 5.74 -38.84 -12.07
CA GLU A 615 4.90 -38.72 -10.88
C GLU A 615 5.51 -39.42 -9.66
N MET A 616 6.17 -40.57 -9.86
CA MET A 616 6.91 -41.24 -8.77
C MET A 616 8.08 -40.40 -8.25
N GLN A 617 8.82 -39.74 -9.16
CA GLN A 617 9.95 -38.88 -8.78
C GLN A 617 9.46 -37.60 -8.07
N LEU A 618 8.43 -36.95 -8.63
CA LEU A 618 7.79 -35.78 -8.01
C LEU A 618 7.18 -36.12 -6.64
N ARG A 619 6.64 -37.33 -6.46
CA ARG A 619 6.15 -37.80 -5.15
C ARG A 619 7.28 -37.94 -4.13
N ALA A 620 8.43 -38.48 -4.52
CA ALA A 620 9.58 -38.60 -3.64
C ALA A 620 10.11 -37.21 -3.24
N ASP A 621 10.20 -36.28 -4.20
CA ASP A 621 10.62 -34.90 -3.98
C ASP A 621 9.62 -34.11 -3.13
N MET A 622 8.32 -34.33 -3.33
CA MET A 622 7.25 -33.72 -2.53
C MET A 622 7.29 -34.20 -1.07
N LEU A 623 7.49 -35.51 -0.84
CA LEU A 623 7.62 -36.05 0.52
C LEU A 623 8.88 -35.53 1.24
N LEU A 624 9.98 -35.36 0.50
CA LEU A 624 11.20 -34.69 0.99
C LEU A 624 10.93 -33.22 1.35
N ALA A 625 10.22 -32.48 0.50
CA ALA A 625 9.86 -31.08 0.75
C ALA A 625 8.92 -30.91 1.96
N VAL A 626 7.90 -31.77 2.10
CA VAL A 626 6.95 -31.75 3.22
C VAL A 626 7.65 -32.08 4.54
N SER A 627 8.60 -33.01 4.55
CA SER A 627 9.41 -33.33 5.74
C SER A 627 10.26 -32.14 6.23
N GLY A 628 10.61 -31.20 5.34
CA GLY A 628 11.36 -29.98 5.64
C GLY A 628 10.57 -28.85 6.32
N THR A 629 9.23 -28.97 6.39
CA THR A 629 8.32 -27.96 6.97
C THR A 629 8.32 -27.93 8.50
N ARG A 630 8.92 -28.92 9.17
CA ARG A 630 8.93 -29.05 10.64
C ARG A 630 10.34 -29.18 11.19
N GLU A 631 10.54 -28.70 12.43
CA GLU A 631 11.86 -28.68 13.06
C GLU A 631 12.38 -30.11 13.31
N ALA A 632 13.64 -30.38 12.93
CA ALA A 632 14.25 -31.72 13.03
C ALA A 632 14.26 -32.28 14.48
N SER A 633 14.31 -31.43 15.50
CA SER A 633 14.22 -31.84 16.91
C SER A 633 12.82 -32.36 17.29
N THR A 634 11.76 -31.76 16.73
CA THR A 634 10.36 -32.16 16.94
C THR A 634 10.08 -33.51 16.27
N MET A 635 10.58 -33.70 15.04
CA MET A 635 10.48 -34.97 14.32
C MET A 635 11.20 -36.12 15.03
N ARG A 636 12.41 -35.89 15.57
CA ARG A 636 13.12 -36.88 16.41
C ARG A 636 12.36 -37.24 17.70
N GLY A 637 11.66 -36.28 18.28
CA GLY A 637 10.77 -36.51 19.43
C GLY A 637 9.58 -37.39 19.08
N TYR A 638 8.98 -37.16 17.91
CA TYR A 638 7.83 -37.93 17.42
C TYR A 638 8.18 -39.36 17.00
N SER A 639 9.36 -39.63 16.46
CA SER A 639 9.76 -40.99 16.05
C SER A 639 9.66 -42.01 17.19
N ARG A 640 10.15 -41.68 18.39
CA ARG A 640 10.08 -42.59 19.56
C ARG A 640 8.64 -42.81 20.05
N VAL A 641 7.78 -41.82 19.89
CA VAL A 641 6.37 -41.89 20.28
C VAL A 641 5.56 -42.68 19.25
N PHE A 642 5.88 -42.55 17.96
CA PHE A 642 5.25 -43.30 16.87
C PHE A 642 5.55 -44.80 16.95
N VAL A 643 6.79 -45.20 17.25
CA VAL A 643 7.15 -46.63 17.43
C VAL A 643 6.32 -47.27 18.54
N ARG A 644 6.08 -46.55 19.65
CA ARG A 644 5.21 -47.03 20.74
C ARG A 644 3.74 -47.16 20.33
N TYR A 645 3.28 -46.28 19.47
CA TYR A 645 1.93 -46.33 18.92
C TYR A 645 1.76 -47.50 17.92
N GLN A 646 2.76 -47.75 17.07
CA GLN A 646 2.77 -48.89 16.16
C GLN A 646 2.75 -50.22 16.93
N ALA A 647 3.59 -50.36 17.96
CA ALA A 647 3.57 -51.53 18.85
C ALA A 647 2.19 -51.70 19.51
N PHE A 648 1.61 -50.62 20.06
CA PHE A 648 0.27 -50.66 20.64
C PHE A 648 -0.81 -51.15 19.67
N CYS A 649 -0.70 -50.81 18.38
CA CYS A 649 -1.64 -51.26 17.34
C CYS A 649 -1.42 -52.71 16.92
N GLN A 650 -0.17 -53.17 16.87
CA GLN A 650 0.21 -54.55 16.52
C GLN A 650 -0.16 -55.55 17.64
N ASP A 651 -0.06 -55.14 18.90
CA ASP A 651 -0.37 -55.96 20.08
C ASP A 651 -1.89 -56.15 20.33
N ARG A 652 -2.76 -55.85 19.35
CA ARG A 652 -4.22 -56.04 19.46
C ARG A 652 -4.64 -57.29 18.69
N ASP A 653 -5.71 -57.93 19.14
CA ASP A 653 -6.34 -59.05 18.44
C ASP A 653 -7.79 -58.68 18.05
N PRO A 654 -8.11 -58.51 16.74
CA PRO A 654 -7.16 -58.53 15.62
C PRO A 654 -6.24 -57.27 15.60
N PRO A 655 -5.06 -57.36 14.96
CA PRO A 655 -4.13 -56.23 14.86
C PRO A 655 -4.75 -55.01 14.17
N ARG A 656 -4.44 -53.82 14.67
CA ARG A 656 -4.98 -52.56 14.15
C ARG A 656 -4.00 -51.88 13.21
N VAL A 657 -4.52 -51.20 12.19
CA VAL A 657 -3.70 -50.42 11.25
C VAL A 657 -3.25 -49.10 11.90
N PRO A 658 -1.93 -48.81 11.97
CA PRO A 658 -1.43 -47.60 12.60
C PRO A 658 -1.57 -46.33 11.74
N VAL A 659 -1.50 -46.44 10.41
CA VAL A 659 -1.74 -45.34 9.46
C VAL A 659 -2.29 -45.92 8.13
N PRO A 660 -3.45 -45.47 7.61
CA PRO A 660 -4.43 -44.61 8.28
C PRO A 660 -5.16 -45.39 9.40
N ALA A 661 -5.19 -44.82 10.60
CA ALA A 661 -5.85 -45.40 11.76
C ALA A 661 -7.30 -44.91 11.90
N ALA A 662 -8.18 -45.80 12.36
CA ALA A 662 -9.52 -45.42 12.76
C ALA A 662 -9.49 -44.48 14.00
N PRO A 663 -10.36 -43.46 14.10
CA PRO A 663 -10.41 -42.56 15.25
C PRO A 663 -10.55 -43.26 16.60
N VAL A 664 -11.29 -44.37 16.65
CA VAL A 664 -11.46 -45.18 17.87
C VAL A 664 -10.13 -45.78 18.35
N THR A 665 -9.25 -46.18 17.43
CA THR A 665 -7.91 -46.71 17.76
C THR A 665 -7.03 -45.64 18.38
N VAL A 666 -7.09 -44.42 17.84
CA VAL A 666 -6.36 -43.27 18.37
C VAL A 666 -6.92 -42.86 19.72
N ALA A 667 -8.24 -42.82 19.90
CA ALA A 667 -8.88 -42.52 21.18
C ALA A 667 -8.49 -43.54 22.27
N MET A 668 -8.54 -44.83 21.95
CA MET A 668 -8.13 -45.90 22.87
C MET A 668 -6.64 -45.80 23.22
N TYR A 669 -5.78 -45.46 22.25
CA TYR A 669 -4.36 -45.23 22.53
C TYR A 669 -4.14 -44.01 23.43
N LEU A 670 -4.79 -42.88 23.14
CA LEU A 670 -4.68 -41.68 23.97
C LEU A 670 -5.20 -41.93 25.40
N GLN A 671 -6.27 -42.71 25.55
CA GLN A 671 -6.77 -43.11 26.87
C GLN A 671 -5.80 -44.07 27.58
N TYR A 672 -5.23 -45.04 26.86
CA TYR A 672 -4.23 -45.97 27.39
C TYR A 672 -3.01 -45.24 27.95
N ILE A 673 -2.46 -44.27 27.20
CA ILE A 673 -1.35 -43.45 27.71
C ILE A 673 -1.81 -42.47 28.80
N ALA A 674 -3.04 -41.96 28.74
CA ALA A 674 -3.58 -41.06 29.76
C ALA A 674 -3.66 -41.76 31.14
N ASN A 675 -3.99 -43.05 31.17
CA ASN A 675 -4.08 -43.82 32.42
C ASN A 675 -2.71 -43.95 33.14
N ALA A 676 -1.61 -43.94 32.39
CA ALA A 676 -0.25 -44.01 32.94
C ALA A 676 0.47 -42.64 33.02
N ALA A 677 -0.10 -41.58 32.41
CA ALA A 677 0.54 -40.27 32.33
C ALA A 677 0.36 -39.46 33.62
N ARG A 678 1.46 -38.81 34.05
CA ARG A 678 1.44 -37.85 35.18
C ARG A 678 1.09 -36.42 34.76
N THR A 679 1.20 -36.09 33.47
CA THR A 679 0.94 -34.75 32.92
C THR A 679 0.26 -34.83 31.56
N PHE A 680 -0.56 -33.82 31.24
CA PHE A 680 -1.24 -33.74 29.95
C PHE A 680 -0.29 -33.65 28.74
N SER A 681 0.93 -33.14 28.94
CA SER A 681 1.94 -32.98 27.89
C SER A 681 2.26 -34.29 27.15
N VAL A 682 2.20 -35.44 27.84
CA VAL A 682 2.42 -36.77 27.25
C VAL A 682 1.35 -37.09 26.22
N VAL A 683 0.08 -36.82 26.54
CA VAL A 683 -1.07 -37.07 25.66
C VAL A 683 -1.13 -36.05 24.52
N LYS A 684 -0.81 -34.78 24.80
CA LYS A 684 -0.66 -33.73 23.79
C LYS A 684 0.40 -34.09 22.74
N THR A 685 1.55 -34.61 23.18
CA THR A 685 2.65 -35.01 22.29
C THR A 685 2.28 -36.22 21.44
N ALA A 686 1.63 -37.23 22.03
CA ALA A 686 1.16 -38.40 21.30
C ALA A 686 0.08 -38.04 20.26
N SER A 687 -0.87 -37.18 20.62
CA SER A 687 -1.90 -36.68 19.70
C SER A 687 -1.28 -35.90 18.52
N ALA A 688 -0.33 -35.01 18.79
CA ALA A 688 0.37 -34.27 17.73
C ALA A 688 1.22 -35.18 16.83
N MET A 689 1.85 -36.21 17.39
CA MET A 689 2.58 -37.23 16.63
C MET A 689 1.64 -37.99 15.69
N VAL A 690 0.50 -38.49 16.17
CA VAL A 690 -0.46 -39.23 15.33
C VAL A 690 -1.00 -38.33 14.22
N PHE A 691 -1.31 -37.07 14.52
CA PHE A 691 -1.70 -36.09 13.50
C PHE A 691 -0.63 -35.99 12.40
N THR A 692 0.63 -35.84 12.80
CA THR A 692 1.79 -35.71 11.90
C THR A 692 2.03 -36.96 11.06
N ALA A 693 1.88 -38.15 11.62
CA ALA A 693 2.07 -39.41 10.90
C ALA A 693 1.02 -39.61 9.79
N HIS A 694 -0.22 -39.14 10.02
CA HIS A 694 -1.29 -39.20 9.04
C HIS A 694 -1.18 -38.09 7.98
N ASP A 695 -0.75 -36.89 8.39
CA ASP A 695 -0.42 -35.77 7.51
C ASP A 695 0.70 -36.14 6.51
N LEU A 696 1.79 -36.76 7.00
CA LEU A 696 2.88 -37.25 6.15
C LEU A 696 2.49 -38.45 5.26
N ALA A 697 1.44 -39.18 5.62
CA ALA A 697 0.86 -40.24 4.80
C ALA A 697 -0.18 -39.70 3.79
N LEU A 698 -0.28 -38.37 3.65
CA LEU A 698 -1.22 -37.68 2.77
C LEU A 698 -2.69 -38.01 3.07
N VAL A 699 -3.00 -38.35 4.32
CA VAL A 699 -4.39 -38.45 4.78
C VAL A 699 -4.95 -37.03 4.83
N PRO A 700 -6.05 -36.73 4.11
CA PRO A 700 -6.69 -35.42 4.15
C PRO A 700 -6.93 -34.93 5.58
N ALA A 701 -6.73 -33.63 5.84
CA ALA A 701 -6.75 -33.07 7.19
C ALA A 701 -8.09 -33.27 7.93
N ASP A 702 -9.20 -33.32 7.18
CA ASP A 702 -10.57 -33.64 7.62
C ASP A 702 -10.73 -35.12 7.99
N ARG A 703 -9.95 -36.01 7.37
CA ARG A 703 -9.91 -37.46 7.66
C ARG A 703 -8.80 -37.84 8.65
N ASN A 704 -8.07 -36.87 9.20
CA ASN A 704 -7.07 -37.12 10.22
C ASN A 704 -7.75 -37.59 11.51
N PRO A 705 -7.40 -38.77 12.05
CA PRO A 705 -8.15 -39.37 13.17
C PRO A 705 -8.07 -38.53 14.45
N THR A 706 -7.08 -37.64 14.58
CA THR A 706 -6.94 -36.77 15.75
C THR A 706 -7.87 -35.55 15.76
N SER A 707 -8.47 -35.23 14.62
CA SER A 707 -9.51 -34.19 14.47
C SER A 707 -10.90 -34.72 14.86
N HIS A 708 -11.06 -36.04 15.02
CA HIS A 708 -12.34 -36.65 15.35
C HIS A 708 -12.83 -36.31 16.77
N ARG A 709 -14.14 -36.07 16.92
CA ARG A 709 -14.79 -35.67 18.19
C ARG A 709 -14.43 -36.58 19.37
N LEU A 710 -14.40 -37.90 19.17
CA LEU A 710 -14.02 -38.86 20.21
C LEU A 710 -12.59 -38.65 20.72
N VAL A 711 -11.64 -38.42 19.81
CA VAL A 711 -10.23 -38.19 20.18
C VAL A 711 -10.06 -36.85 20.86
N ALA A 712 -10.77 -35.83 20.39
CA ALA A 712 -10.84 -34.51 21.03
C ALA A 712 -11.43 -34.60 22.45
N ALA A 713 -12.50 -35.37 22.65
CA ALA A 713 -13.12 -35.58 23.95
C ALA A 713 -12.19 -36.31 24.94
N VAL A 714 -11.48 -37.36 24.51
CA VAL A 714 -10.46 -38.04 25.34
C VAL A 714 -9.34 -37.07 25.72
N ARG A 715 -8.89 -36.23 24.77
CA ARG A 715 -7.86 -35.23 25.01
C ARG A 715 -8.34 -34.17 26.01
N GLU A 716 -9.57 -33.67 25.86
CA GLU A 716 -10.18 -32.69 26.76
C GLU A 716 -10.42 -33.26 28.16
N ALA A 717 -10.98 -34.47 28.27
CA ALA A 717 -11.17 -35.15 29.55
C ALA A 717 -9.83 -35.41 30.27
N THR A 718 -8.79 -35.78 29.51
CA THR A 718 -7.45 -35.93 30.06
C THR A 718 -6.83 -34.59 30.45
N HIS A 719 -7.09 -33.53 29.69
CA HIS A 719 -6.68 -32.17 30.04
C HIS A 719 -7.33 -31.73 31.36
N ARG A 720 -8.63 -31.93 31.55
CA ARG A 720 -9.31 -31.59 32.81
C ARG A 720 -8.78 -32.43 33.99
N ARG A 721 -8.49 -33.71 33.78
CA ARG A 721 -7.98 -34.60 34.83
C ARG A 721 -6.51 -34.35 35.20
N LEU A 722 -5.67 -33.92 34.26
CA LEU A 722 -4.21 -33.81 34.44
C LEU A 722 -3.65 -32.38 34.22
N GLY A 723 -4.49 -31.41 33.89
CA GLY A 723 -4.13 -30.10 33.34
C GLY A 723 -3.70 -29.05 34.34
N ASP A 724 -4.08 -29.18 35.62
CA ASP A 724 -3.82 -28.17 36.64
C ASP A 724 -2.74 -28.52 37.66
N ARG A 725 -1.92 -29.56 37.41
CA ARG A 725 -0.64 -29.64 38.11
C ARG A 725 0.25 -28.53 37.57
N ARG A 726 0.34 -27.42 38.34
CA ARG A 726 1.21 -26.25 38.12
C ARG A 726 2.35 -26.64 37.17
N LEU A 727 2.29 -26.17 35.93
CA LEU A 727 3.48 -26.06 35.12
C LEU A 727 4.46 -25.26 35.97
N ASN A 728 5.57 -25.87 36.39
CA ASN A 728 6.70 -25.18 37.05
C ASN A 728 7.25 -24.12 36.09
N ARG A 729 6.52 -23.02 35.91
CA ARG A 729 6.83 -21.93 35.02
C ARG A 729 7.93 -21.16 35.73
N LYS A 730 9.12 -21.26 35.18
CA LYS A 730 10.31 -20.57 35.68
C LYS A 730 10.05 -19.06 35.71
N GLU A 731 10.52 -18.42 36.76
CA GLU A 731 10.34 -16.97 36.94
C GLU A 731 11.16 -16.18 35.91
N PRO A 732 10.72 -14.97 35.51
CA PRO A 732 11.53 -14.08 34.69
C PRO A 732 12.75 -13.57 35.49
N LEU A 733 13.91 -13.45 34.85
CA LEU A 733 15.12 -12.91 35.48
C LEU A 733 15.17 -11.38 35.35
N GLU A 734 15.25 -10.68 36.48
CA GLU A 734 15.41 -9.22 36.50
C GLU A 734 16.79 -8.78 36.00
N PHE A 735 16.84 -7.62 35.33
CA PHE A 735 18.08 -7.11 34.74
C PHE A 735 19.18 -6.90 35.79
N ALA A 736 18.84 -6.33 36.95
CA ALA A 736 19.80 -6.06 38.02
C ALA A 736 20.52 -7.33 38.49
N PHE A 737 19.82 -8.47 38.54
CA PHE A 737 20.42 -9.73 38.95
C PHE A 737 21.36 -10.30 37.88
N VAL A 738 20.97 -10.22 36.59
CA VAL A 738 21.82 -10.60 35.46
C VAL A 738 23.06 -9.72 35.37
N GLN A 739 22.88 -8.40 35.56
CA GLN A 739 23.94 -7.39 35.56
C GLN A 739 24.93 -7.63 36.71
N SER A 740 24.45 -7.96 37.91
CA SER A 740 25.31 -8.33 39.05
C SER A 740 26.16 -9.57 38.75
N GLY A 741 25.54 -10.62 38.19
CA GLY A 741 26.23 -11.83 37.72
C GLY A 741 27.33 -11.53 36.71
N ALA A 742 26.98 -10.79 35.65
CA ALA A 742 27.92 -10.39 34.60
C ALA A 742 29.06 -9.53 35.18
N ARG A 743 28.75 -8.57 36.08
CA ARG A 743 29.75 -7.72 36.74
C ARG A 743 30.75 -8.54 37.53
N CYS A 744 30.26 -9.45 38.37
CA CYS A 744 31.09 -10.31 39.21
C CYS A 744 32.07 -11.10 38.33
N TRP A 745 31.58 -11.75 37.28
CA TRP A 745 32.40 -12.59 36.42
C TRP A 745 33.37 -11.82 35.53
N LEU A 746 33.01 -10.63 35.06
CA LEU A 746 33.92 -9.75 34.33
C LEU A 746 35.04 -9.21 35.23
N MET A 747 34.74 -8.88 36.49
CA MET A 747 35.75 -8.44 37.47
C MET A 747 36.74 -9.54 37.84
N LEU A 748 36.27 -10.78 37.93
CA LEU A 748 37.12 -11.95 38.21
C LEU A 748 38.03 -12.33 37.03
N GLY A 749 37.78 -11.79 35.83
CA GLY A 749 38.58 -12.00 34.63
C GLY A 749 38.54 -13.42 34.06
N GLY A 750 39.07 -13.58 32.85
CA GLY A 750 39.15 -14.84 32.13
C GLY A 750 38.16 -14.94 30.97
N VAL A 751 38.62 -15.50 29.85
CA VAL A 751 37.88 -15.61 28.58
C VAL A 751 36.54 -16.34 28.76
N THR A 752 36.54 -17.40 29.55
CA THR A 752 35.35 -18.22 29.82
C THR A 752 34.28 -17.43 30.58
N ARG A 753 34.68 -16.61 31.56
CA ARG A 753 33.75 -15.78 32.35
C ARG A 753 33.17 -14.64 31.52
N GLN A 754 34.01 -14.02 30.69
CA GLN A 754 33.59 -12.98 29.74
C GLN A 754 32.54 -13.52 28.74
N MET A 755 32.70 -14.75 28.24
CA MET A 755 31.72 -15.40 27.36
C MET A 755 30.34 -15.47 28.00
N PHE A 756 30.23 -15.99 29.23
CA PHE A 756 28.94 -16.18 29.90
C PHE A 756 28.31 -14.87 30.38
N ALA A 757 29.12 -13.88 30.75
CA ALA A 757 28.65 -12.54 31.06
C ALA A 757 28.01 -11.88 29.82
N THR A 758 28.69 -11.96 28.67
CA THR A 758 28.19 -11.49 27.36
C THR A 758 26.89 -12.20 26.99
N LEU A 759 26.91 -13.53 27.06
CA LEU A 759 25.78 -14.38 26.72
C LEU A 759 24.54 -14.09 27.58
N GLY A 760 24.71 -13.87 28.89
CA GLY A 760 23.62 -13.51 29.80
C GLY A 760 22.96 -12.18 29.44
N LEU A 761 23.78 -11.17 29.13
CA LEU A 761 23.31 -9.83 28.74
C LEU A 761 22.63 -9.83 27.37
N ASP A 762 23.22 -10.48 26.37
CA ASP A 762 22.64 -10.57 25.01
C ASP A 762 21.34 -11.36 25.00
N MET A 763 21.27 -12.48 25.75
CA MET A 763 20.05 -13.26 25.85
C MET A 763 18.91 -12.49 26.53
N TRP A 764 19.23 -11.60 27.48
CA TRP A 764 18.26 -10.75 28.15
C TRP A 764 17.83 -9.58 27.24
N ALA A 765 18.77 -8.84 26.66
CA ALA A 765 18.49 -7.64 25.87
C ALA A 765 17.91 -7.94 24.48
N GLY A 766 18.40 -9.00 23.81
CA GLY A 766 17.95 -9.41 22.47
C GLY A 766 16.78 -10.39 22.48
N PHE A 767 16.26 -10.75 23.66
CA PHE A 767 15.24 -11.79 23.86
C PHE A 767 15.65 -13.15 23.28
N TRP A 768 16.92 -13.54 23.37
CA TRP A 768 17.36 -14.77 22.70
C TRP A 768 16.94 -16.04 23.44
N ARG A 769 16.68 -17.08 22.67
CA ARG A 769 16.60 -18.45 23.15
C ARG A 769 17.95 -19.14 23.00
N TYR A 770 18.13 -20.27 23.69
CA TYR A 770 19.33 -21.10 23.54
C TYR A 770 19.64 -21.45 22.07
N ASP A 771 18.62 -21.80 21.27
CA ASP A 771 18.78 -22.18 19.86
C ASP A 771 19.20 -21.02 18.95
N CYS A 772 19.04 -19.77 19.42
CA CYS A 772 19.62 -18.59 18.79
C CYS A 772 21.10 -18.50 19.17
N ALA A 773 21.41 -18.53 20.47
CA ALA A 773 22.76 -18.33 20.98
C ALA A 773 23.77 -19.40 20.52
N GLU A 774 23.36 -20.67 20.39
CA GLU A 774 24.22 -21.75 19.86
C GLU A 774 24.66 -21.52 18.41
N LYS A 775 23.87 -20.76 17.63
CA LYS A 775 24.07 -20.62 16.19
C LYS A 775 24.75 -19.32 15.78
N VAL A 776 24.85 -18.34 16.67
CA VAL A 776 25.53 -17.07 16.40
C VAL A 776 27.00 -17.34 16.10
N ARG A 777 27.45 -16.85 14.95
CA ARG A 777 28.84 -16.88 14.50
C ARG A 777 29.45 -15.50 14.65
N LEU A 778 30.78 -15.43 14.60
CA LEU A 778 31.50 -14.17 14.71
C LEU A 778 31.05 -13.14 13.66
N ARG A 779 30.76 -13.57 12.42
CA ARG A 779 30.29 -12.70 11.32
C ARG A 779 28.86 -12.14 11.50
N ASP A 780 28.08 -12.71 12.41
CA ASP A 780 26.65 -12.41 12.51
C ASP A 780 26.37 -11.15 13.36
N MET A 781 27.40 -10.57 14.01
CA MET A 781 27.30 -9.34 14.80
C MET A 781 27.96 -8.16 14.09
N LYS A 782 27.25 -7.03 14.06
CA LYS A 782 27.77 -5.73 13.60
C LYS A 782 27.50 -4.67 14.66
N PHE A 783 28.45 -3.77 14.84
CA PHE A 783 28.37 -2.73 15.86
C PHE A 783 28.38 -1.35 15.20
N CYS A 784 27.46 -0.50 15.63
CA CYS A 784 27.32 0.89 15.22
C CYS A 784 27.49 1.81 16.44
N GLU A 785 27.55 3.12 16.21
CA GLU A 785 27.64 4.11 17.29
C GLU A 785 26.42 4.03 18.22
N THR A 786 25.22 3.82 17.68
CA THR A 786 23.96 3.86 18.46
C THR A 786 23.44 2.50 18.90
N HIS A 787 23.86 1.39 18.28
CA HIS A 787 23.30 0.05 18.54
C HIS A 787 24.23 -1.08 18.04
N MET A 788 23.95 -2.31 18.46
CA MET A 788 24.47 -3.54 17.86
C MET A 788 23.36 -4.22 17.06
N THR A 789 23.68 -4.75 15.89
CA THR A 789 22.79 -5.61 15.12
C THR A 789 23.32 -7.05 15.14
N THR A 790 22.47 -8.01 15.48
CA THR A 790 22.78 -9.45 15.36
C THR A 790 21.85 -10.12 14.38
N PHE A 791 22.41 -10.80 13.37
CA PHE A 791 21.65 -11.62 12.44
C PHE A 791 21.44 -13.03 13.00
N LEU A 792 20.18 -13.43 13.15
CA LEU A 792 19.81 -14.76 13.61
C LEU A 792 19.30 -15.59 12.43
N GLU A 793 20.19 -16.42 11.87
CA GLU A 793 19.95 -17.24 10.67
C GLU A 793 18.72 -18.17 10.79
N LYS A 794 18.36 -18.61 12.01
CA LYS A 794 17.18 -19.46 12.26
C LYS A 794 16.53 -19.18 13.62
N ARG A 795 15.28 -18.70 13.62
CA ARG A 795 14.40 -18.66 14.80
C ARG A 795 13.30 -19.72 14.70
N LYS A 796 12.91 -20.33 15.83
CA LYS A 796 11.81 -21.33 15.91
C LYS A 796 10.44 -20.80 15.45
N THR A 797 10.28 -19.49 15.30
CA THR A 797 9.07 -18.79 14.86
C THR A 797 9.20 -18.17 13.45
N ASP A 798 10.37 -18.31 12.82
CA ASP A 798 10.60 -17.93 11.43
C ASP A 798 10.22 -19.12 10.52
N LYS A 799 8.94 -19.17 10.14
CA LYS A 799 8.34 -20.26 9.35
C LYS A 799 8.99 -20.42 7.96
N TYR A 800 9.62 -19.37 7.44
CA TYR A 800 10.14 -19.31 6.07
C TYR A 800 11.68 -19.22 5.97
N ARG A 801 12.39 -19.20 7.10
CA ARG A 801 13.87 -19.21 7.20
C ARG A 801 14.56 -18.01 6.54
N TYR A 802 13.94 -16.84 6.56
CA TYR A 802 14.55 -15.61 6.04
C TYR A 802 15.65 -15.04 6.94
N GLY A 803 15.73 -15.51 8.20
CA GLY A 803 16.60 -14.93 9.21
C GLY A 803 16.06 -13.58 9.70
N GLN A 804 16.49 -13.15 10.88
CA GLN A 804 16.01 -11.91 11.49
C GLN A 804 17.16 -11.09 12.07
N LEU A 805 17.15 -9.78 11.83
CA LEU A 805 18.03 -8.83 12.51
C LEU A 805 17.42 -8.44 13.86
N VAL A 806 18.26 -8.41 14.90
CA VAL A 806 17.90 -7.93 16.24
C VAL A 806 18.79 -6.74 16.55
N GLU A 807 18.21 -5.55 16.68
CA GLU A 807 18.93 -4.32 17.05
C GLU A 807 18.89 -4.05 18.56
N VAL A 808 20.02 -4.22 19.24
CA VAL A 808 20.16 -3.88 20.67
C VAL A 808 20.75 -2.48 20.79
N ALA A 809 19.99 -1.54 21.35
CA ALA A 809 20.43 -0.16 21.54
C ALA A 809 21.64 -0.05 22.49
N ARG A 810 22.57 0.87 22.20
CA ARG A 810 23.68 1.20 23.08
C ARG A 810 23.16 2.05 24.25
N ALA A 811 23.54 1.68 25.47
CA ALA A 811 23.19 2.46 26.66
C ALA A 811 23.92 3.82 26.67
N ALA A 812 23.32 4.81 27.34
CA ALA A 812 23.91 6.14 27.52
C ALA A 812 25.25 6.06 28.27
N GLU A 813 26.13 7.02 27.99
CA GLU A 813 27.47 7.11 28.57
C GLU A 813 27.41 7.12 30.11
N GLY A 814 28.17 6.23 30.75
CA GLY A 814 28.19 6.05 32.21
C GLY A 814 27.27 4.96 32.77
N GLN A 815 26.44 4.28 31.95
CA GLN A 815 25.69 3.10 32.39
C GLN A 815 26.61 1.86 32.49
N PRO A 816 26.72 1.21 33.67
CA PRO A 816 27.58 0.05 33.82
C PRO A 816 27.05 -1.15 33.02
N LEU A 817 27.93 -1.84 32.29
CA LEU A 817 27.63 -3.12 31.60
C LEU A 817 26.58 -3.03 30.47
N CYS A 818 26.77 -2.04 29.59
CA CYS A 818 26.06 -1.96 28.31
C CYS A 818 26.25 -3.27 27.49
N PRO A 819 25.17 -3.99 27.09
CA PRO A 819 25.28 -5.22 26.30
C PRO A 819 26.11 -5.03 25.03
N VAL A 820 25.91 -3.92 24.31
CA VAL A 820 26.65 -3.58 23.08
C VAL A 820 28.16 -3.51 23.32
N GLU A 821 28.59 -2.90 24.42
CA GLU A 821 30.03 -2.76 24.73
C GLU A 821 30.66 -4.06 25.18
N VAL A 822 29.94 -4.84 26.00
CA VAL A 822 30.41 -6.14 26.47
C VAL A 822 30.54 -7.11 25.29
N SER A 823 29.58 -7.11 24.38
CA SER A 823 29.57 -7.94 23.17
C SER A 823 30.64 -7.52 22.17
N GLN A 824 30.91 -6.21 22.01
CA GLN A 824 32.04 -5.73 21.22
C GLN A 824 33.37 -6.25 21.79
N ARG A 825 33.59 -6.09 23.10
CA ARG A 825 34.80 -6.60 23.78
C ARG A 825 34.96 -8.12 23.62
N TRP A 826 33.84 -8.86 23.64
CA TRP A 826 33.86 -10.31 23.42
C TRP A 826 34.27 -10.66 21.99
N VAL A 827 33.69 -10.00 20.99
CA VAL A 827 34.06 -10.16 19.57
C VAL A 827 35.53 -9.86 19.35
N ASP A 828 36.04 -8.75 19.90
CA ASP A 828 37.46 -8.39 19.82
C ASP A 828 38.36 -9.47 20.47
N THR A 829 37.92 -10.05 21.58
CA THR A 829 38.61 -11.16 22.25
C THR A 829 38.63 -12.43 21.38
N GLN A 830 37.56 -12.72 20.64
CA GLN A 830 37.54 -13.86 19.70
C GLN A 830 38.43 -13.63 18.49
N ILE A 831 38.45 -12.42 17.95
CA ILE A 831 39.34 -12.03 16.85
C ILE A 831 40.80 -12.17 17.28
N ALA A 832 41.15 -11.68 18.48
CA ALA A 832 42.49 -11.82 19.05
C ALA A 832 42.91 -13.29 19.29
N ARG A 833 41.94 -14.17 19.51
CA ARG A 833 42.14 -15.63 19.64
C ARG A 833 42.23 -16.37 18.30
N GLY A 834 42.08 -15.67 17.18
CA GLY A 834 42.17 -16.26 15.83
C GLY A 834 40.94 -17.04 15.39
N VAL A 835 39.79 -16.85 16.05
CA VAL A 835 38.51 -17.50 15.71
C VAL A 835 38.05 -17.01 14.34
N GLN A 836 37.69 -17.93 13.44
CA GLN A 836 37.28 -17.59 12.08
C GLN A 836 35.85 -17.02 12.01
N PRO A 837 35.50 -16.21 11.00
CA PRO A 837 34.17 -15.59 10.88
C PRO A 837 32.98 -16.57 10.92
N ASP A 838 33.17 -17.80 10.45
CA ASP A 838 32.16 -18.86 10.38
C ASP A 838 32.10 -19.76 11.61
N GLU A 839 33.01 -19.58 12.56
CA GLU A 839 33.06 -20.36 13.79
C GLU A 839 32.05 -19.85 14.83
N PRO A 840 31.59 -20.73 15.74
CA PRO A 840 30.61 -20.35 16.76
C PRO A 840 31.19 -19.31 17.72
N LEU A 841 30.42 -18.23 17.91
CA LEU A 841 30.78 -17.14 18.82
C LEU A 841 30.73 -17.58 20.30
N PHE A 842 29.83 -18.50 20.64
CA PHE A 842 29.69 -19.08 21.97
C PHE A 842 29.99 -20.58 21.94
N GLN A 843 30.87 -21.04 22.83
CA GLN A 843 31.47 -22.37 22.76
C GLN A 843 31.27 -23.18 24.05
N GLN A 844 31.33 -24.51 23.94
CA GLN A 844 31.43 -25.40 25.11
C GLN A 844 32.74 -25.18 25.86
N ILE A 845 32.72 -25.48 27.15
CA ILE A 845 33.87 -25.31 28.03
C ILE A 845 34.34 -26.64 28.59
N ASP A 846 35.66 -26.80 28.75
CA ASP A 846 36.22 -27.91 29.51
C ASP A 846 36.02 -27.66 31.00
N GLY A 847 35.01 -28.31 31.58
CA GLY A 847 34.65 -28.13 32.97
C GLY A 847 35.71 -28.56 33.98
N ARG A 848 36.60 -29.50 33.62
CA ARG A 848 37.71 -29.92 34.50
C ARG A 848 38.80 -28.86 34.52
N ARG A 849 39.12 -28.30 33.34
CA ARG A 849 40.07 -27.19 33.22
C ARG A 849 39.56 -25.95 33.95
N PHE A 850 38.28 -25.62 33.79
CA PHE A 850 37.66 -24.48 34.46
C PHE A 850 37.58 -24.64 35.99
N GLN A 851 37.44 -25.86 36.50
CA GLN A 851 37.51 -26.10 37.95
C GLN A 851 38.93 -25.94 38.51
N ARG A 852 39.96 -26.34 37.75
CA ARG A 852 41.36 -26.25 38.16
C ARG A 852 41.89 -24.82 38.08
N ASP A 853 41.56 -24.12 37.01
CA ASP A 853 41.97 -22.74 36.77
C ASP A 853 40.86 -21.99 36.02
N PRO A 854 39.96 -21.29 36.74
CA PRO A 854 38.90 -20.49 36.13
C PRO A 854 39.39 -19.31 35.28
N SER A 855 40.65 -18.90 35.43
CA SER A 855 41.23 -17.76 34.70
C SER A 855 41.78 -18.16 33.33
N ALA A 856 42.08 -19.45 33.13
CA ALA A 856 42.54 -20.00 31.87
C ALA A 856 41.45 -20.01 30.79
N ASP A 857 41.89 -19.99 29.53
CA ASP A 857 41.01 -20.25 28.39
C ASP A 857 40.56 -21.73 28.41
N CYS A 858 39.28 -21.94 28.71
CA CYS A 858 38.68 -23.25 28.83
C CYS A 858 37.75 -23.58 27.66
N LEU A 859 37.71 -22.76 26.60
CA LEU A 859 36.82 -23.01 25.46
C LEU A 859 37.35 -24.18 24.60
N THR A 860 36.43 -24.96 24.04
CA THR A 860 36.75 -26.22 23.34
C THR A 860 36.66 -26.14 21.81
N GLY A 861 36.27 -24.99 21.24
CA GLY A 861 35.98 -24.85 19.80
C GLY A 861 34.64 -25.46 19.36
N LYS A 862 33.99 -26.26 20.22
CA LYS A 862 32.70 -26.88 19.92
C LYS A 862 31.55 -25.92 20.20
N ARG A 863 30.49 -26.00 19.39
CA ARG A 863 29.24 -25.23 19.57
C ARG A 863 28.66 -25.42 20.96
N LEU A 864 28.22 -24.34 21.58
CA LEU A 864 27.58 -24.35 22.90
C LEU A 864 26.40 -25.32 22.98
N ASP A 865 26.40 -26.20 23.97
CA ASP A 865 25.25 -27.06 24.25
C ASP A 865 24.37 -26.51 25.39
N TYR A 866 23.14 -27.02 25.48
CA TYR A 866 22.19 -26.61 26.50
C TYR A 866 22.66 -26.92 27.95
N PRO A 867 23.21 -28.12 28.26
CA PRO A 867 23.73 -28.42 29.60
C PRO A 867 24.82 -27.45 30.09
N HIS A 868 25.79 -27.10 29.24
CA HIS A 868 26.86 -26.15 29.58
C HIS A 868 26.28 -24.75 29.80
N LEU A 869 25.41 -24.29 28.91
CA LEU A 869 24.71 -23.01 29.09
C LEU A 869 24.01 -22.96 30.45
N ARG A 870 23.15 -23.94 30.72
CA ARG A 870 22.37 -23.99 31.95
C ARG A 870 23.27 -24.04 33.18
N ARG A 871 24.30 -24.89 33.19
CA ARG A 871 25.17 -25.08 34.36
C ARG A 871 25.93 -23.81 34.72
N TYR A 872 26.60 -23.19 33.74
CA TYR A 872 27.52 -22.09 34.01
C TYR A 872 26.83 -20.73 34.10
N LEU A 873 25.70 -20.53 33.41
CA LEU A 873 24.85 -19.36 33.62
C LEU A 873 24.35 -19.27 35.08
N PHE A 874 23.82 -20.37 35.63
CA PHE A 874 23.34 -20.36 37.03
C PHE A 874 24.46 -20.39 38.06
N ARG A 875 25.64 -20.89 37.69
CA ARG A 875 26.85 -20.73 38.51
C ARG A 875 27.26 -19.25 38.60
N MET A 876 27.21 -18.51 37.48
CA MET A 876 27.47 -17.06 37.46
C MET A 876 26.51 -16.29 38.36
N LEU A 877 25.22 -16.56 38.22
CA LEU A 877 24.20 -15.91 39.04
C LEU A 877 24.33 -16.27 40.53
N GLY A 878 24.64 -17.53 40.86
CA GLY A 878 24.83 -17.98 42.24
C GLY A 878 26.07 -17.38 42.90
N GLU A 879 27.21 -17.36 42.20
CA GLU A 879 28.45 -16.75 42.73
C GLU A 879 28.31 -15.25 43.02
N ALA A 880 27.46 -14.54 42.26
CA ALA A 880 27.21 -13.11 42.50
C ALA A 880 26.17 -12.82 43.59
N SER A 881 25.23 -13.74 43.86
CA SER A 881 24.18 -13.55 44.88
C SER A 881 24.45 -14.28 46.20
N GLY A 882 25.44 -15.16 46.24
CA GLY A 882 25.64 -16.07 47.37
C GLY A 882 24.59 -17.18 47.48
N LEU A 883 23.74 -17.33 46.46
CA LEU A 883 22.69 -18.35 46.41
C LEU A 883 23.20 -19.65 45.78
N ASP A 884 22.69 -20.78 46.27
CA ASP A 884 23.02 -22.09 45.70
C ASP A 884 22.57 -22.20 44.23
N PRO A 885 23.48 -22.51 43.28
CA PRO A 885 23.13 -22.70 41.87
C PRO A 885 22.10 -23.81 41.61
N ASP A 886 21.96 -24.80 42.49
CA ASP A 886 20.90 -25.81 42.36
C ASP A 886 19.53 -25.27 42.76
N ALA A 887 19.43 -24.48 43.84
CA ALA A 887 18.22 -23.73 44.20
C ALA A 887 17.80 -22.75 43.09
N LEU A 888 18.74 -21.99 42.52
CA LEU A 888 18.45 -21.09 41.39
C LEU A 888 17.92 -21.84 40.17
N ARG A 889 18.40 -23.06 39.91
CA ARG A 889 17.92 -23.91 38.80
C ARG A 889 16.51 -24.46 39.03
N GLN A 890 16.00 -24.43 40.25
CA GLN A 890 14.61 -24.77 40.58
C GLN A 890 13.66 -23.59 40.29
N LEU A 891 14.10 -22.36 40.52
CA LEU A 891 13.31 -21.14 40.26
C LEU A 891 13.40 -20.68 38.79
N TYR A 892 14.60 -20.73 38.22
CA TYR A 892 14.92 -20.14 36.91
C TYR A 892 15.34 -21.19 35.86
N GLY A 893 15.17 -20.82 34.59
CA GLY A 893 15.66 -21.57 33.42
C GLY A 893 16.33 -20.62 32.42
N THR A 894 16.96 -21.14 31.36
CA THR A 894 17.62 -20.26 30.37
C THR A 894 16.64 -19.33 29.63
N GLN A 895 15.36 -19.70 29.57
CA GLN A 895 14.28 -18.86 29.03
C GLN A 895 13.84 -17.74 30.00
N SER A 896 14.28 -17.78 31.25
CA SER A 896 14.03 -16.73 32.25
C SER A 896 14.67 -15.41 31.85
N LEU A 897 15.83 -15.44 31.14
CA LEU A 897 16.46 -14.23 30.59
C LEU A 897 15.57 -13.56 29.53
N ARG A 898 15.06 -14.35 28.58
CA ARG A 898 14.17 -13.88 27.52
C ARG A 898 12.85 -13.33 28.07
N SER A 899 12.23 -14.02 29.03
CA SER A 899 11.00 -13.54 29.69
C SER A 899 11.25 -12.33 30.59
N GLY A 900 12.43 -12.24 31.21
CA GLY A 900 12.90 -11.06 31.94
C GLY A 900 12.94 -9.81 31.08
N GLY A 901 13.68 -9.86 29.96
CA GLY A 901 13.74 -8.75 29.01
C GLY A 901 12.38 -8.36 28.45
N ALA A 902 11.58 -9.36 28.03
CA ALA A 902 10.24 -9.14 27.49
C ALA A 902 9.31 -8.48 28.52
N THR A 903 9.40 -8.87 29.79
CA THR A 903 8.60 -8.30 30.89
C THR A 903 9.05 -6.88 31.20
N ALA A 904 10.34 -6.58 31.19
CA ALA A 904 10.86 -5.24 31.44
C ALA A 904 10.40 -4.23 30.37
N VAL A 905 10.42 -4.61 29.09
CA VAL A 905 9.93 -3.75 28.00
C VAL A 905 8.40 -3.60 28.06
N ALA A 906 7.67 -4.69 28.35
CA ALA A 906 6.22 -4.63 28.58
C ALA A 906 5.84 -3.85 29.87
N ALA A 907 6.81 -3.54 30.74
CA ALA A 907 6.61 -2.71 31.91
C ALA A 907 6.64 -1.20 31.60
N ALA A 908 7.34 -0.80 30.53
CA ALA A 908 7.64 0.59 30.21
C ALA A 908 6.57 1.35 29.40
N ASP A 909 5.47 0.70 28.99
CA ASP A 909 4.27 1.25 28.31
C ASP A 909 4.51 2.18 27.09
N GLN A 910 5.70 2.12 26.48
CA GLN A 910 6.12 3.03 25.41
C GLN A 910 6.37 2.36 24.05
N VAL A 911 6.06 1.07 23.88
CA VAL A 911 6.38 0.32 22.65
C VAL A 911 5.11 -0.22 21.99
N ILE A 912 4.95 0.03 20.69
CA ILE A 912 3.82 -0.45 19.89
C ILE A 912 3.87 -1.99 19.80
N ASP A 913 2.74 -2.66 20.02
CA ASP A 913 2.66 -4.13 20.09
C ASP A 913 3.22 -4.84 18.84
N PHE A 914 3.12 -4.21 17.66
CA PHE A 914 3.69 -4.73 16.42
C PHE A 914 5.23 -4.81 16.48
N GLU A 915 5.90 -3.73 16.88
CA GLU A 915 7.36 -3.63 16.98
C GLU A 915 7.88 -4.56 18.08
N PHE A 916 7.16 -4.66 19.20
CA PHE A 916 7.46 -5.61 20.28
C PHE A 916 7.37 -7.07 19.81
N ASN A 917 6.32 -7.41 19.07
CA ASN A 917 6.12 -8.75 18.51
C ASN A 917 7.18 -9.08 17.46
N GLN A 918 7.53 -8.13 16.60
CA GLN A 918 8.60 -8.26 15.63
C GLN A 918 9.94 -8.49 16.34
N TYR A 919 10.34 -7.63 17.28
CA TYR A 919 11.60 -7.73 18.02
C TYR A 919 11.77 -9.09 18.73
N GLY A 920 10.74 -9.54 19.45
CA GLY A 920 10.71 -10.86 20.09
C GLY A 920 10.57 -12.03 19.11
N GLY A 921 10.16 -11.80 17.87
CA GLY A 921 9.87 -12.85 16.89
C GLY A 921 8.68 -13.70 17.31
N TRP A 922 7.61 -13.09 17.83
CA TRP A 922 6.36 -13.78 18.17
C TRP A 922 5.35 -13.64 17.03
N SER A 923 4.64 -14.73 16.72
CA SER A 923 3.65 -14.76 15.63
C SER A 923 2.30 -14.14 15.99
N SER A 924 2.09 -13.80 17.26
CA SER A 924 0.87 -13.16 17.78
C SER A 924 1.11 -12.58 19.18
N SER A 925 0.28 -11.62 19.57
CA SER A 925 0.27 -11.06 20.93
C SER A 925 -0.04 -12.11 22.00
N ALA A 926 -0.83 -13.15 21.68
CA ALA A 926 -1.08 -14.27 22.58
C ALA A 926 0.19 -15.10 22.84
N ALA A 927 1.01 -15.33 21.80
CA ALA A 927 2.31 -15.99 21.95
C ALA A 927 3.29 -15.13 22.77
N ALA A 928 3.27 -13.81 22.58
CA ALA A 928 4.07 -12.88 23.36
C ALA A 928 3.63 -12.81 24.84
N ALA A 929 2.34 -12.90 25.12
CA ALA A 929 1.78 -12.90 26.48
C ALA A 929 2.30 -14.08 27.34
N THR A 930 2.65 -15.22 26.73
CA THR A 930 3.30 -16.34 27.45
C THR A 930 4.72 -16.03 27.95
N TYR A 931 5.30 -14.89 27.59
CA TYR A 931 6.61 -14.43 28.06
C TYR A 931 6.54 -13.15 28.92
N LYS A 932 5.34 -12.55 29.08
CA LYS A 932 5.08 -11.43 29.99
C LYS A 932 4.65 -11.99 31.35
N ALA A 933 5.22 -11.51 32.45
CA ALA A 933 4.74 -11.81 33.80
C ALA A 933 3.83 -10.69 34.33
N THR A 934 2.69 -11.04 34.92
CA THR A 934 1.85 -10.12 35.72
C THR A 934 2.36 -10.11 37.15
N ASN A 935 3.17 -9.12 37.53
CA ASN A 935 3.59 -8.93 38.91
C ASN A 935 2.37 -8.54 39.79
N LEU A 936 2.35 -8.98 41.05
CA LEU A 936 1.37 -8.62 42.08
C LEU A 936 1.12 -7.10 42.13
N ASN A 937 2.16 -6.28 42.01
CA ASN A 937 2.04 -4.81 41.99
C ASN A 937 1.13 -4.28 40.86
N ARG A 938 1.10 -4.93 39.69
CA ARG A 938 0.17 -4.56 38.60
C ARG A 938 -1.26 -5.01 38.85
N ARG A 939 -1.45 -6.16 39.51
CA ARG A 939 -2.80 -6.61 39.93
C ARG A 939 -3.34 -5.70 41.03
N LEU A 940 -2.47 -5.28 41.96
CA LEU A 940 -2.79 -4.30 43.00
C LEU A 940 -2.96 -2.89 42.44
N ALA A 941 -2.30 -2.51 41.33
CA ALA A 941 -2.55 -1.23 40.66
C ALA A 941 -4.00 -1.10 40.14
N VAL A 942 -4.63 -2.21 39.75
CA VAL A 942 -6.04 -2.24 39.35
C VAL A 942 -6.95 -1.97 40.55
N SER A 943 -6.64 -2.50 41.74
CA SER A 943 -7.42 -2.19 42.95
C SER A 943 -7.09 -0.80 43.52
N ARG A 944 -5.82 -0.37 43.48
CA ARG A 944 -5.38 0.99 43.89
C ARG A 944 -5.97 2.11 43.03
N SER A 945 -6.33 1.82 41.78
CA SER A 945 -7.03 2.77 40.90
C SER A 945 -8.55 2.81 41.12
N MET A 946 -9.09 2.00 42.02
CA MET A 946 -10.49 2.10 42.42
C MET A 946 -10.70 3.25 43.42
N PRO A 947 -11.87 3.92 43.41
CA PRO A 947 -12.10 5.14 44.19
C PRO A 947 -11.88 4.99 45.70
N HIS A 948 -12.07 3.79 46.25
CA HIS A 948 -11.94 3.51 47.68
C HIS A 948 -10.48 3.43 48.18
N ALA A 949 -9.50 3.32 47.28
CA ALA A 949 -8.09 3.15 47.63
C ALA A 949 -7.28 4.46 47.61
N GLN A 950 -7.90 5.59 47.22
CA GLN A 950 -7.23 6.90 47.06
C GLN A 950 -6.93 7.65 48.38
N GLN A 951 -7.15 7.05 49.55
CA GLN A 951 -6.90 7.70 50.86
C GLN A 951 -5.67 7.19 51.63
N SER A 952 -4.87 6.28 51.06
CA SER A 952 -3.65 5.79 51.69
C SER A 952 -2.42 6.39 51.01
N THR A 953 -1.82 7.39 51.65
CA THR A 953 -0.46 7.85 51.35
C THR A 953 0.51 7.10 52.25
N ASP A 954 0.90 5.89 51.86
CA ASP A 954 2.09 5.24 52.43
C ASP A 954 2.99 4.76 51.29
N GLU A 955 4.28 5.06 51.42
CA GLU A 955 5.34 4.74 50.48
C GLU A 955 5.44 3.22 50.22
N GLU A 956 5.77 2.86 48.98
CA GLU A 956 5.98 1.48 48.55
C GLU A 956 7.17 0.84 49.29
N ARG A 957 6.87 0.12 50.38
CA ARG A 957 7.82 -0.83 51.00
C ARG A 957 7.69 -2.21 50.32
N PRO A 958 8.81 -2.89 50.00
CA PRO A 958 8.78 -4.29 49.59
C PRO A 958 8.22 -5.18 50.71
N LEU A 959 7.42 -6.19 50.30
CA LEU A 959 6.86 -7.19 51.22
C LEU A 959 7.98 -7.88 52.00
N SER A 960 7.77 -8.06 53.30
CA SER A 960 8.67 -8.83 54.15
C SER A 960 8.62 -10.31 53.78
N VAL A 961 9.69 -11.05 54.12
CA VAL A 961 9.78 -12.51 53.91
C VAL A 961 8.60 -13.25 54.56
N GLN A 962 8.09 -12.72 55.68
CA GLN A 962 6.93 -13.26 56.39
C GLN A 962 5.63 -13.12 55.56
N GLU A 963 5.38 -11.96 54.95
CA GLU A 963 4.18 -11.70 54.14
C GLU A 963 4.16 -12.52 52.84
N LEU A 964 5.35 -12.87 52.31
CA LEU A 964 5.48 -13.78 51.17
C LEU A 964 5.20 -15.24 51.56
N GLN A 965 5.61 -15.66 52.77
CA GLN A 965 5.30 -17.00 53.30
C GLN A 965 3.81 -17.15 53.62
N ASP A 966 3.16 -16.13 54.19
CA ASP A 966 1.73 -16.15 54.50
C ASP A 966 0.85 -16.26 53.23
N LEU A 967 1.32 -15.72 52.10
CA LEU A 967 0.67 -15.87 50.79
C LEU A 967 0.84 -17.28 50.20
N GLU A 968 1.97 -17.95 50.44
CA GLU A 968 2.18 -19.36 50.08
C GLU A 968 1.32 -20.30 50.92
N ASP A 969 1.12 -20.00 52.20
CA ASP A 969 0.28 -20.78 53.12
C ASP A 969 -1.22 -20.67 52.77
N LEU A 970 -1.69 -19.49 52.34
CA LEU A 970 -3.07 -19.29 51.84
C LEU A 970 -3.32 -20.02 50.50
N GLU A 971 -2.31 -20.14 49.65
CA GLU A 971 -2.42 -20.90 48.39
C GLU A 971 -2.39 -22.42 48.63
N GLN A 972 -1.71 -22.92 49.67
CA GLN A 972 -1.76 -24.34 50.07
C GLN A 972 -3.14 -24.77 50.59
N LEU A 973 -3.85 -23.89 51.28
CA LEU A 973 -5.21 -24.11 51.80
C LEU A 973 -6.23 -24.41 50.68
N GLY A 974 -6.05 -23.82 49.49
CA GLY A 974 -6.88 -24.10 48.31
C GLY A 974 -6.70 -25.52 47.75
N SER A 975 -5.49 -26.07 47.83
CA SER A 975 -5.19 -27.44 47.38
C SER A 975 -5.64 -28.54 48.35
N GLU A 976 -5.78 -28.24 49.65
CA GLU A 976 -6.32 -29.20 50.63
C GLU A 976 -7.86 -29.30 50.55
N LEU A 977 -8.55 -28.21 50.19
CA LEU A 977 -10.01 -28.19 50.02
C LEU A 977 -10.50 -29.02 48.82
N GLU A 978 -9.72 -29.14 47.74
CA GLU A 978 -10.04 -30.01 46.60
C GLU A 978 -9.80 -31.51 46.89
N ALA A 979 -8.99 -31.85 47.90
CA ALA A 979 -8.76 -33.25 48.29
C ALA A 979 -9.91 -33.85 49.13
N VAL A 980 -10.84 -33.02 49.63
CA VAL A 980 -11.98 -33.45 50.47
C VAL A 980 -13.22 -33.81 49.65
N GLN A 981 -13.34 -33.36 48.39
CA GLN A 981 -14.41 -33.78 47.50
C GLN A 981 -13.91 -34.85 46.52
N ILE A 982 -14.62 -35.99 46.48
CA ILE A 982 -14.36 -37.21 45.70
C ILE A 982 -13.58 -38.28 46.49
N ARG A 983 -14.22 -38.79 47.56
CA ARG A 983 -14.22 -40.25 47.81
C ARG A 983 -15.47 -40.83 47.13
N PRO A 984 -15.38 -41.91 46.33
CA PRO A 984 -16.55 -42.58 45.79
C PRO A 984 -17.32 -43.26 46.94
N ALA A 985 -18.65 -43.15 46.91
CA ALA A 985 -19.52 -43.94 47.77
C ALA A 985 -19.36 -45.43 47.43
N GLU A 986 -18.94 -46.23 48.42
CA GLU A 986 -19.04 -47.69 48.38
C GLU A 986 -20.53 -48.06 48.35
N GLY A 987 -20.96 -48.64 47.23
CA GLY A 987 -22.28 -49.25 47.10
C GLY A 987 -22.34 -50.55 47.89
N GLN A 988 -23.19 -50.58 48.92
CA GLN A 988 -23.64 -51.80 49.57
C GLN A 988 -24.45 -52.65 48.58
N SER A 989 -24.18 -53.95 48.62
CA SER A 989 -24.90 -55.01 47.93
C SER A 989 -26.33 -55.17 48.48
N ALA A 990 -27.30 -55.37 47.57
CA ALA A 990 -28.52 -56.12 47.86
C ALA A 990 -29.11 -56.69 46.55
N HIS A 991 -29.08 -58.03 46.51
CA HIS A 991 -29.68 -58.99 45.57
C HIS A 991 -29.06 -59.20 44.19
#